data_AF-A0A1X7R635-F1
#
_entry.id   AF-A0A1X7R635-F1
#
_cell.length_a   1.000
_cell.length_b   1.000
_cell.length_c   1.000
_cell.angle_alpha   90.00
_cell.angle_beta   90.00
_cell.angle_gamma   90.00
#
_symmetry.space_group_name_H-M   'P 1'
#
loop_
_entity.id
_entity.type
_entity.pdbx_description
1 polymer ?
#
loop_
_entity_poly.entity_id
_entity_poly.type
_entity_poly.pdbx_seq_one_letter_code
_entity_poly.pdbx_strand_id
1 'polypeptide(L)'
;MLLPLEILDIIVDKNNDNLNTLISWAKISPRYKRKIQENIGVITILDGLTYPQRYPLDYNVLFNDNNNVTISTEGFDSTALKTFTTNQSHILISIHSNNMYSQLLRFTLAKISHYCQINTVISIIYFNSHNYMSRLYFQEFERFLTALHFSELYVYGNWDICNDEGLFDLVNFFRNSYLNGIQVINSLTILDSAVSITSSSLQNIQTLGIRTLETDICNILKLCPRIKSIGSLKFPVGDTEHGKYILPKTEKISLTDCYPQLQKVLVDGNLVQDKLDLSVGVSITDPIFSDLYFPNIRVLQLHLGNFPYQTVQFKNCNFSKLTSLNCDTGIVPWEDLLQTGANITKLSMKLYSTDQISWLNSCPYDIKNIEILSTKTNNIPNISFNDLNLFLNDYTNISLTLQTLLHCNIFQNVILPSQSEIEKLNLKLDDINIVEEMKNNLNYSQYYHLNYSFPNYLQFEIPYIKELLICATENQNLSQLPRILNDTYTLEEPTYPENFHYYNNMLGIQPLKDIMNFSADQSSRRYSNDSMDSITMYRSVNRRNSSQASGSLLAYSKTSPTVEFEQNVFKFVFVENLPNVFSMDLYTLESVDFSFENILHGILPLLRIIIPVNSAYETQEQLTTLIMRGISEIFNFPLAVKFPNIIIQKLQLVVVTNSPKLINDESLHDYLDILQHNIALKYNDVIVVAPDEVPRYCYTVCINY
;
A
#
# COMPACT_ATOMS: atom_id res chain seq x y z
N MET A 1 44.90 37.11 -0.38
CA MET A 1 44.12 38.33 -0.66
C MET A 1 43.52 38.78 0.67
N LEU A 2 44.01 39.88 1.25
CA LEU A 2 43.44 40.44 2.49
C LEU A 2 42.24 41.30 2.09
N LEU A 3 41.02 40.84 2.39
CA LEU A 3 39.83 41.68 2.23
C LEU A 3 39.92 42.85 3.22
N PRO A 4 39.65 44.10 2.82
CA PRO A 4 39.62 45.25 3.73
C PRO A 4 38.64 44.98 4.88
N LEU A 5 39.08 45.19 6.11
CA LEU A 5 38.27 44.95 7.31
C LEU A 5 36.99 45.79 7.30
N GLU A 6 37.03 46.95 6.66
CA GLU A 6 35.91 47.87 6.49
C GLU A 6 34.79 47.25 5.66
N ILE A 7 35.12 46.47 4.61
CA ILE A 7 34.12 45.79 3.78
C ILE A 7 33.49 44.63 4.56
N LEU A 8 34.31 43.89 5.32
CA LEU A 8 33.82 42.79 6.16
C LEU A 8 32.91 43.28 7.29
N ASP A 9 33.27 44.40 7.93
CA ASP A 9 32.41 45.05 8.93
C ASP A 9 31.07 45.47 8.31
N ILE A 10 31.06 46.06 7.12
CA ILE A 10 29.80 46.43 6.41
C ILE A 10 28.93 45.21 6.10
N ILE A 11 29.54 44.06 5.75
CA ILE A 11 28.80 42.83 5.47
C ILE A 11 28.14 42.30 6.74
N VAL A 12 28.91 42.18 7.84
CA VAL A 12 28.40 41.69 9.12
C VAL A 12 27.38 42.66 9.73
N ASP A 13 27.60 43.97 9.60
CA ASP A 13 26.71 45.01 10.13
C ASP A 13 25.35 45.06 9.42
N LYS A 14 25.29 44.65 8.15
CA LYS A 14 24.02 44.53 7.41
C LYS A 14 23.18 43.33 7.86
N ASN A 15 23.77 42.33 8.52
CA ASN A 15 23.11 41.15 9.10
C ASN A 15 22.09 40.45 8.18
N ASN A 16 22.34 40.48 6.87
CA ASN A 16 21.49 39.86 5.84
C ASN A 16 21.98 38.45 5.46
N ASP A 17 23.03 37.97 6.12
CA ASP A 17 23.62 36.66 5.88
C ASP A 17 22.72 35.54 6.43
N ASN A 18 22.82 34.34 5.83
CA ASN A 18 22.15 33.16 6.37
C ASN A 18 22.72 32.75 7.74
N LEU A 19 21.96 31.97 8.50
CA LEU A 19 22.33 31.56 9.86
C LEU A 19 23.69 30.83 9.89
N ASN A 20 23.95 29.97 8.91
CA ASN A 20 25.23 29.26 8.80
C ASN A 20 26.42 30.21 8.64
N THR A 21 26.26 31.27 7.83
CA THR A 21 27.29 32.28 7.61
C THR A 21 27.47 33.14 8.86
N LEU A 22 26.40 33.50 9.55
CA LEU A 22 26.46 34.23 10.83
C LEU A 22 27.22 33.42 11.89
N ILE A 23 26.92 32.13 12.02
CA ILE A 23 27.66 31.23 12.93
C ILE A 23 29.14 31.15 12.52
N SER A 24 29.42 31.08 11.21
CA SER A 24 30.79 31.05 10.70
C SER A 24 31.55 32.34 11.03
N TRP A 25 30.94 33.51 10.84
CA TRP A 25 31.50 34.81 11.23
C TRP A 25 31.80 34.88 12.73
N ALA A 26 30.88 34.40 13.56
CA ALA A 26 31.06 34.35 15.00
C ALA A 26 32.21 33.42 15.44
N LYS A 27 32.50 32.36 14.66
CA LYS A 27 33.64 31.46 14.89
C LYS A 27 34.97 32.07 14.43
N ILE A 28 34.97 32.95 13.42
CA ILE A 28 36.18 33.55 12.85
C ILE A 28 36.79 34.62 13.79
N SER A 29 35.98 35.46 14.42
CA SER A 29 36.49 36.58 15.24
C SER A 29 35.59 36.96 16.42
N PRO A 30 36.15 37.22 17.62
CA PRO A 30 35.39 37.73 18.77
C PRO A 30 34.68 39.07 18.50
N ARG A 31 35.24 39.91 17.62
CA ARG A 31 34.64 41.20 17.23
C ARG A 31 33.30 40.98 16.51
N TYR A 32 33.28 40.10 15.51
CA TYR A 32 32.06 39.77 14.76
C TYR A 32 31.07 39.01 15.62
N LYS A 33 31.55 38.09 16.47
CA LYS A 33 30.71 37.40 17.46
C LYS A 33 29.92 38.39 18.31
N ARG A 34 30.57 39.40 18.90
CA ARG A 34 29.89 40.40 19.74
C ARG A 34 28.82 41.18 18.96
N LYS A 35 29.16 41.67 17.76
CA LYS A 35 28.22 42.38 16.89
C LYS A 35 26.98 41.54 16.54
N ILE A 36 27.18 40.27 16.19
CA ILE A 36 26.07 39.35 15.87
C ILE A 36 25.21 39.08 17.11
N GLN A 37 25.83 38.91 18.28
CA GLN A 37 25.14 38.67 19.55
C GLN A 37 24.27 39.86 20.00
N GLU A 38 24.65 41.09 19.65
CA GLU A 38 23.87 42.30 19.95
C GLU A 38 22.60 42.41 19.09
N ASN A 39 22.59 41.78 17.90
CA ASN A 39 21.53 41.92 16.91
C ASN A 39 20.58 40.70 16.80
N ILE A 40 20.94 39.56 17.41
CA ILE A 40 20.17 38.32 17.35
C ILE A 40 19.72 37.90 18.74
N GLY A 41 18.41 37.74 18.91
CA GLY A 41 17.81 37.07 20.05
C GLY A 41 17.63 35.57 19.78
N VAL A 42 18.06 34.71 20.70
CA VAL A 42 17.91 33.26 20.59
C VAL A 42 16.89 32.73 21.61
N ILE A 43 15.81 32.11 21.13
CA ILE A 43 14.78 31.48 21.94
C ILE A 43 14.93 29.97 21.82
N THR A 44 15.23 29.28 22.93
CA THR A 44 15.25 27.82 22.98
C THR A 44 13.97 27.30 23.62
N ILE A 45 13.17 26.55 22.87
CA ILE A 45 11.93 25.94 23.35
C ILE A 45 12.18 24.45 23.62
N LEU A 46 11.91 24.03 24.85
CA LEU A 46 11.99 22.64 25.29
C LEU A 46 10.58 22.10 25.47
N ASP A 47 10.23 21.06 24.72
CA ASP A 47 8.91 20.44 24.73
C ASP A 47 9.01 18.95 25.10
N GLY A 48 8.59 18.61 26.33
CA GLY A 48 8.80 17.27 26.91
C GLY A 48 10.26 16.98 27.27
N LEU A 49 11.09 18.02 27.39
CA LEU A 49 12.53 17.94 27.65
C LEU A 49 12.94 18.89 28.78
N THR A 50 13.95 18.48 29.55
CA THR A 50 14.54 19.31 30.61
C THR A 50 15.77 20.10 30.12
N TYR A 51 16.46 19.60 29.11
CA TYR A 51 17.60 20.27 28.47
C TYR A 51 17.65 19.92 26.97
N PRO A 52 18.23 20.79 26.12
CA PRO A 52 18.44 20.47 24.72
C PRO A 52 19.45 19.34 24.58
N GLN A 53 19.10 18.29 23.83
CA GLN A 53 19.96 17.11 23.68
C GLN A 53 21.22 17.41 22.85
N ARG A 54 21.12 18.31 21.86
CA ARG A 54 22.20 18.72 20.95
C ARG A 54 21.99 20.18 20.51
N TYR A 55 23.04 20.82 20.00
CA TYR A 55 22.98 22.16 19.39
C TYR A 55 23.34 22.06 17.90
N PRO A 56 22.37 21.77 17.00
CA PRO A 56 22.66 21.71 15.57
C PRO A 56 23.31 23.00 15.08
N LEU A 57 24.25 22.91 14.14
CA LEU A 57 25.03 24.04 13.62
C LEU A 57 25.92 24.75 14.66
N ASP A 58 26.02 24.27 15.91
CA ASP A 58 26.68 24.98 17.01
C ASP A 58 26.12 26.40 17.23
N TYR A 59 24.80 26.57 17.13
CA TYR A 59 24.18 27.88 17.30
C TYR A 59 24.38 28.48 18.72
N ASN A 60 24.78 27.67 19.70
CA ASN A 60 25.14 28.10 21.05
C ASN A 60 26.31 29.10 21.08
N VAL A 61 27.14 29.15 20.03
CA VAL A 61 28.16 30.21 19.86
C VAL A 61 27.53 31.60 19.86
N LEU A 62 26.25 31.72 19.50
CA LEU A 62 25.51 32.98 19.47
C LEU A 62 24.96 33.40 20.85
N PHE A 63 25.19 32.63 21.92
CA PHE A 63 24.70 32.98 23.26
C PHE A 63 25.55 34.05 23.96
N ASN A 64 24.85 34.94 24.65
CA ASN A 64 25.32 35.93 25.59
C ASN A 64 24.28 36.05 26.72
N ASP A 65 24.67 36.57 27.89
CA ASP A 65 23.83 36.61 29.10
C ASP A 65 22.50 37.36 28.91
N ASN A 66 22.40 38.20 27.88
CA ASN A 66 21.24 39.07 27.63
C ASN A 66 20.50 38.77 26.32
N ASN A 67 21.00 37.87 25.47
CA ASN A 67 20.45 37.65 24.12
C ASN A 67 19.84 36.26 23.93
N ASN A 68 19.70 35.47 25.00
CA ASN A 68 19.08 34.16 24.94
C ASN A 68 18.01 33.98 26.02
N VAL A 69 17.01 33.15 25.71
CA VAL A 69 15.99 32.72 26.67
C VAL A 69 15.63 31.26 26.41
N THR A 70 15.53 30.47 27.49
CA THR A 70 15.10 29.07 27.42
C THR A 70 13.73 28.94 28.07
N ILE A 71 12.80 28.29 27.35
CA ILE A 71 11.40 28.19 27.74
C ILE A 71 11.01 26.71 27.72
N SER A 72 10.51 26.21 28.85
CA SER A 72 9.80 24.93 28.88
C SER A 72 8.33 25.15 28.53
N THR A 73 7.77 24.33 27.65
CA THR A 73 6.33 24.40 27.29
C THR A 73 5.41 24.15 28.49
N GLU A 74 5.88 23.44 29.52
CA GLU A 74 5.14 23.13 30.76
C GLU A 74 5.17 24.29 31.78
N GLY A 75 6.13 25.21 31.66
CA GLY A 75 6.38 26.32 32.60
C GLY A 75 6.41 27.69 31.92
N PHE A 76 5.51 27.93 30.98
CA PHE A 76 5.51 29.11 30.11
C PHE A 76 5.30 30.44 30.87
N ASP A 77 6.36 31.25 31.02
CA ASP A 77 6.26 32.65 31.47
C ASP A 77 6.08 33.61 30.28
N SER A 78 4.85 34.10 30.15
CA SER A 78 4.45 35.01 29.08
C SER A 78 5.08 36.40 29.17
N THR A 79 5.47 36.85 30.37
CA THR A 79 5.88 38.25 30.60
C THR A 79 7.35 38.50 30.24
N ALA A 80 8.23 37.58 30.65
CA ALA A 80 9.64 37.59 30.27
C ALA A 80 9.80 37.47 28.75
N LEU A 81 9.03 36.56 28.11
CA LEU A 81 9.06 36.35 26.67
C LEU A 81 8.67 37.60 25.86
N LYS A 82 7.61 38.29 26.29
CA LYS A 82 7.16 39.53 25.64
C LYS A 82 8.24 40.61 25.70
N THR A 83 8.87 40.78 26.86
CA THR A 83 9.94 41.77 27.04
C THR A 83 11.16 41.43 26.18
N PHE A 84 11.52 40.15 26.09
CA PHE A 84 12.62 39.69 25.27
C PHE A 84 12.38 39.89 23.77
N THR A 85 11.25 39.39 23.25
CA THR A 85 10.90 39.43 21.81
C THR A 85 10.72 40.85 21.28
N THR A 86 10.22 41.76 22.09
CA THR A 86 10.02 43.16 21.68
C THR A 86 11.32 43.95 21.51
N ASN A 87 12.46 43.47 22.01
CA ASN A 87 13.74 44.18 21.91
C ASN A 87 14.62 43.72 20.74
N GLN A 88 14.18 42.72 19.96
CA GLN A 88 15.02 42.03 18.99
C GLN A 88 14.47 42.17 17.57
N SER A 89 15.32 42.58 16.62
CA SER A 89 14.99 42.67 15.19
C SER A 89 15.18 41.35 14.44
N HIS A 90 16.08 40.48 14.92
CA HIS A 90 16.27 39.12 14.41
C HIS A 90 16.10 38.10 15.52
N ILE A 91 15.28 37.09 15.29
CA ILE A 91 14.98 36.05 16.26
C ILE A 91 15.28 34.67 15.67
N LEU A 92 16.15 33.92 16.35
CA LEU A 92 16.38 32.50 16.12
C LEU A 92 15.57 31.69 17.13
N ILE A 93 14.67 30.82 16.65
CA ILE A 93 13.89 29.92 17.48
C ILE A 93 14.44 28.50 17.32
N SER A 94 15.03 27.93 18.36
CA SER A 94 15.41 26.53 18.39
C SER A 94 14.39 25.71 19.16
N ILE A 95 13.71 24.80 18.47
CA ILE A 95 12.67 23.93 19.02
C ILE A 95 13.27 22.54 19.20
N HIS A 96 13.24 22.04 20.44
CA HIS A 96 13.61 20.67 20.78
C HIS A 96 12.38 19.99 21.37
N SER A 97 11.81 19.03 20.63
CA SER A 97 10.61 18.29 21.06
C SER A 97 10.87 16.79 21.09
N ASN A 98 10.43 16.16 22.17
CA ASN A 98 10.29 14.72 22.28
C ASN A 98 8.84 14.26 22.11
N ASN A 99 7.90 15.15 21.83
CA ASN A 99 6.49 14.80 21.71
C ASN A 99 6.12 14.53 20.25
N MET A 100 5.21 13.57 20.05
CA MET A 100 4.59 13.32 18.73
C MET A 100 3.67 14.48 18.32
N TYR A 101 2.95 15.12 19.24
CA TYR A 101 2.23 16.37 18.99
C TYR A 101 2.12 17.15 20.30
N SER A 102 2.18 18.49 20.23
CA SER A 102 2.17 19.35 21.42
C SER A 102 1.34 20.60 21.19
N GLN A 103 0.15 20.64 21.79
CA GLN A 103 -0.69 21.85 21.78
C GLN A 103 0.01 23.02 22.49
N LEU A 104 0.81 22.73 23.53
CA LEU A 104 1.56 23.74 24.28
C LEU A 104 2.67 24.37 23.44
N LEU A 105 3.35 23.58 22.61
CA LEU A 105 4.31 24.09 21.63
C LEU A 105 3.63 25.03 20.64
N ARG A 106 2.48 24.62 20.08
CA ARG A 106 1.68 25.49 19.19
C ARG A 106 1.30 26.81 19.86
N PHE A 107 0.84 26.77 21.11
CA PHE A 107 0.49 27.97 21.88
C PHE A 107 1.70 28.87 22.13
N THR A 108 2.86 28.29 22.46
CA THR A 108 4.11 29.03 22.69
C THR A 108 4.55 29.77 21.43
N LEU A 109 4.56 29.08 20.28
CA LEU A 109 4.88 29.67 18.98
C LEU A 109 3.90 30.78 18.59
N ALA A 110 2.61 30.58 18.84
CA ALA A 110 1.59 31.60 18.65
C ALA A 110 1.87 32.87 19.47
N LYS A 111 2.26 32.72 20.73
CA LYS A 111 2.62 33.88 21.58
C LYS A 111 3.87 34.60 21.09
N ILE A 112 4.89 33.87 20.65
CA ILE A 112 6.09 34.47 20.05
C ILE A 112 5.69 35.33 18.84
N SER A 113 4.88 34.79 17.92
CA SER A 113 4.43 35.53 16.73
C SER A 113 3.69 36.83 17.08
N HIS A 114 2.90 36.85 18.15
CA HIS A 114 2.16 38.04 18.60
C HIS A 114 3.03 39.10 19.28
N TYR A 115 4.18 38.71 19.84
CA TYR A 115 5.06 39.64 20.57
C TYR A 115 6.19 40.19 19.72
N CYS A 116 6.46 39.59 18.56
CA CYS A 116 7.43 40.11 17.60
C CYS A 116 7.03 41.49 17.09
N GLN A 117 8.02 42.34 16.82
CA GLN A 117 7.80 43.64 16.20
C GLN A 117 7.53 43.48 14.69
N ILE A 118 7.00 44.54 14.07
CA ILE A 118 6.87 44.59 12.62
C ILE A 118 8.26 44.54 11.99
N ASN A 119 8.39 43.76 10.92
CA ASN A 119 9.61 43.46 10.17
C ASN A 119 10.66 42.62 10.94
N THR A 120 10.30 42.00 12.06
CA THR A 120 11.21 41.04 12.72
C THR A 120 11.53 39.88 11.78
N VAL A 121 12.81 39.55 11.66
CA VAL A 121 13.30 38.42 10.87
C VAL A 121 13.33 37.16 11.73
N ILE A 122 12.70 36.10 11.27
CA ILE A 122 12.56 34.83 12.01
C ILE A 122 13.30 33.72 11.28
N SER A 123 14.15 33.00 12.03
CA SER A 123 14.75 31.73 11.60
C SER A 123 14.43 30.64 12.62
N ILE A 124 14.18 29.42 12.15
CA ILE A 124 13.76 28.31 13.00
C ILE A 124 14.67 27.10 12.80
N ILE A 125 15.14 26.52 13.90
CA ILE A 125 15.75 25.18 13.94
C ILE A 125 14.76 24.25 14.65
N TYR A 126 14.28 23.23 13.95
CA TYR A 126 13.37 22.24 14.48
C TYR A 126 14.06 20.88 14.61
N PHE A 127 14.09 20.39 15.84
CA PHE A 127 14.58 19.06 16.20
C PHE A 127 13.46 18.28 16.88
N ASN A 128 13.15 17.10 16.33
CA ASN A 128 12.19 16.18 16.92
C ASN A 128 12.78 14.78 16.94
N SER A 129 12.72 14.13 18.10
CA SER A 129 13.24 12.77 18.26
C SER A 129 12.47 11.74 17.43
N HIS A 130 11.20 12.00 17.09
CA HIS A 130 10.24 11.08 16.45
C HIS A 130 9.95 11.36 14.97
N ASN A 131 10.70 12.24 14.28
CA ASN A 131 10.47 12.57 12.87
C ASN A 131 9.04 13.07 12.57
N TYR A 132 8.48 13.88 13.47
CA TYR A 132 7.17 14.49 13.32
C TYR A 132 7.26 16.01 13.29
N MET A 133 6.52 16.66 12.39
CA MET A 133 6.30 18.10 12.42
C MET A 133 4.93 18.42 11.85
N SER A 134 4.07 19.05 12.66
CA SER A 134 2.73 19.43 12.20
C SER A 134 2.73 20.83 11.58
N ARG A 135 2.02 20.98 10.46
CA ARG A 135 1.66 22.29 9.89
C ARG A 135 0.97 23.20 10.91
N LEU A 136 0.21 22.64 11.86
CA LEU A 136 -0.56 23.43 12.84
C LEU A 136 0.33 24.26 13.77
N TYR A 137 1.60 23.89 13.95
CA TYR A 137 2.54 24.67 14.75
C TYR A 137 2.79 26.07 14.21
N PHE A 138 2.70 26.23 12.88
CA PHE A 138 3.05 27.47 12.20
C PHE A 138 1.84 28.27 11.72
N GLN A 139 0.63 27.82 12.04
CA GLN A 139 -0.60 28.46 11.58
C GLN A 139 -0.72 29.94 11.99
N GLU A 140 -0.31 30.28 13.22
CA GLU A 140 -0.35 31.68 13.67
C GLU A 140 0.74 32.51 12.99
N PHE A 141 1.93 31.95 12.73
CA PHE A 141 2.97 32.62 11.94
C PHE A 141 2.49 32.95 10.52
N GLU A 142 1.74 32.04 9.88
CA GLU A 142 1.15 32.27 8.56
C GLU A 142 0.19 33.48 8.53
N ARG A 143 -0.50 33.77 9.64
CA ARG A 143 -1.38 34.95 9.73
C ARG A 143 -0.61 36.27 9.78
N PHE A 144 0.66 36.24 10.17
CA PHE A 144 1.53 37.41 10.30
C PHE A 144 2.55 37.54 9.16
N LEU A 145 2.33 36.89 8.01
CA LEU A 145 3.23 36.96 6.85
C LEU A 145 3.51 38.40 6.35
N THR A 146 2.57 39.33 6.55
CA THR A 146 2.75 40.74 6.17
C THR A 146 3.58 41.55 7.17
N ALA A 147 3.72 41.05 8.40
CA ALA A 147 4.41 41.74 9.49
C ALA A 147 5.75 41.10 9.85
N LEU A 148 5.97 39.82 9.53
CA LEU A 148 7.17 39.07 9.89
C LEU A 148 7.90 38.58 8.64
N HIS A 149 9.24 38.60 8.68
CA HIS A 149 10.07 38.12 7.59
C HIS A 149 10.66 36.75 7.93
N PHE A 150 10.14 35.71 7.30
CA PHE A 150 10.60 34.33 7.50
C PHE A 150 11.81 34.02 6.61
N SER A 151 12.99 33.94 7.21
CA SER A 151 14.24 33.78 6.49
C SER A 151 14.56 32.30 6.24
N GLU A 152 14.79 31.53 7.31
CA GLU A 152 15.31 30.16 7.20
C GLU A 152 14.62 29.17 8.13
N LEU A 153 14.36 27.98 7.61
CA LEU A 153 13.90 26.82 8.37
C LEU A 153 14.90 25.68 8.24
N TYR A 154 15.39 25.17 9.36
CA TYR A 154 16.22 23.98 9.41
C TYR A 154 15.44 22.87 10.13
N VAL A 155 15.17 21.76 9.44
CA VAL A 155 14.49 20.61 10.03
C VAL A 155 15.47 19.45 10.08
N TYR A 156 15.69 18.92 11.28
CA TYR A 156 16.57 17.79 11.53
C TYR A 156 15.75 16.53 11.80
N GLY A 157 15.83 15.58 10.87
CA GLY A 157 15.31 14.23 11.08
C GLY A 157 16.30 13.35 11.84
N ASN A 158 15.78 12.48 12.69
CA ASN A 158 16.51 11.43 13.38
C ASN A 158 16.66 10.21 12.45
N TRP A 159 17.90 9.88 12.05
CA TRP A 159 18.18 8.77 11.13
C TRP A 159 18.09 7.40 11.81
N ASP A 160 18.23 7.38 13.14
CA ASP A 160 18.30 6.14 13.92
C ASP A 160 16.92 5.49 14.10
N ILE A 161 15.83 6.20 13.76
CA ILE A 161 14.48 5.66 13.76
C ILE A 161 14.17 5.12 12.37
N CYS A 162 14.37 3.81 12.21
CA CYS A 162 14.08 3.00 11.01
C CYS A 162 12.59 2.85 10.68
N ASN A 163 11.77 3.90 10.81
CA ASN A 163 10.39 3.85 10.34
C ASN A 163 10.26 4.74 9.10
N ASP A 164 9.79 4.14 8.00
CA ASP A 164 9.55 4.77 6.69
C ASP A 164 8.45 5.86 6.72
N GLU A 165 7.88 6.18 7.88
CA GLU A 165 6.71 7.05 8.07
C GLU A 165 7.05 8.33 8.85
N GLY A 166 8.10 9.05 8.45
CA GLY A 166 8.33 10.40 8.96
C GLY A 166 7.14 11.32 8.59
N LEU A 167 6.38 11.77 9.59
CA LEU A 167 5.20 12.62 9.43
C LEU A 167 5.59 14.10 9.48
N PHE A 168 6.30 14.55 8.45
CA PHE A 168 6.61 15.97 8.25
C PHE A 168 5.56 16.65 7.36
N ASP A 169 4.79 17.56 7.95
CA ASP A 169 3.84 18.45 7.27
C ASP A 169 4.42 19.87 7.21
N LEU A 170 4.99 20.23 6.07
CA LEU A 170 5.67 21.49 5.84
C LEU A 170 4.80 22.47 5.05
N VAL A 171 4.75 23.71 5.52
CA VAL A 171 4.26 24.84 4.74
C VAL A 171 5.44 25.76 4.48
N ASN A 172 5.72 25.98 3.22
CA ASN A 172 6.93 26.66 2.80
C ASN A 172 6.65 28.15 2.62
N PHE A 173 6.71 28.90 3.72
CA PHE A 173 6.74 30.36 3.74
C PHE A 173 8.11 30.94 4.14
N PHE A 174 9.07 30.08 4.53
CA PHE A 174 10.46 30.49 4.72
C PHE A 174 11.13 30.64 3.37
N ARG A 175 11.99 31.64 3.19
CA ARG A 175 12.74 31.81 1.93
C ARG A 175 13.62 30.60 1.61
N ASN A 176 14.27 30.02 2.62
CA ASN A 176 15.08 28.81 2.49
C ASN A 176 14.68 27.77 3.52
N SER A 177 14.43 26.55 3.07
CA SER A 177 14.13 25.39 3.91
C SER A 177 15.20 24.32 3.73
N TYR A 178 15.94 23.99 4.78
CA TYR A 178 16.99 22.98 4.80
C TYR A 178 16.50 21.73 5.53
N LEU A 179 16.38 20.63 4.80
CA LEU A 179 15.89 19.35 5.32
C LEU A 179 17.06 18.39 5.48
N ASN A 180 17.54 18.28 6.71
CA ASN A 180 18.70 17.47 7.06
C ASN A 180 18.22 16.12 7.56
N GLY A 181 18.48 15.06 6.79
CA GLY A 181 18.18 13.72 7.23
C GLY A 181 16.78 13.21 7.02
N ILE A 182 15.98 13.97 6.29
CA ILE A 182 14.60 13.64 5.99
C ILE A 182 14.58 12.94 4.64
N GLN A 183 14.03 11.72 4.61
CA GLN A 183 13.88 10.94 3.39
C GLN A 183 12.48 11.06 2.80
N VAL A 184 11.47 11.24 3.66
CA VAL A 184 10.05 11.29 3.29
C VAL A 184 9.41 12.54 3.90
N ILE A 185 8.61 13.24 3.10
CA ILE A 185 7.73 14.32 3.54
C ILE A 185 6.29 13.87 3.30
N ASN A 186 5.45 13.94 4.33
CA ASN A 186 4.04 13.57 4.24
C ASN A 186 3.25 14.63 3.45
N SER A 187 3.44 15.91 3.79
CA SER A 187 2.78 17.01 3.09
C SER A 187 3.73 18.20 2.92
N LEU A 188 3.82 18.73 1.69
CA LEU A 188 4.54 19.96 1.39
C LEU A 188 3.60 20.92 0.67
N THR A 189 3.34 22.08 1.26
CA THR A 189 2.58 23.17 0.62
C THR A 189 3.53 24.30 0.24
N ILE A 190 3.60 24.60 -1.06
CA ILE A 190 4.40 25.71 -1.60
C ILE A 190 3.49 26.94 -1.76
N LEU A 191 3.88 28.04 -1.11
CA LEU A 191 3.12 29.29 -1.11
C LEU A 191 3.64 30.33 -2.10
N ASP A 192 4.95 30.35 -2.35
CA ASP A 192 5.63 31.34 -3.20
C ASP A 192 6.74 30.67 -4.03
N SER A 193 6.91 31.17 -5.25
CA SER A 193 7.95 30.81 -6.23
C SER A 193 9.37 31.21 -5.79
N ALA A 194 9.52 32.23 -4.93
CA ALA A 194 10.81 32.72 -4.46
C ALA A 194 11.51 31.79 -3.44
N VAL A 195 10.84 30.72 -3.04
CA VAL A 195 11.29 29.83 -1.98
C VAL A 195 12.20 28.71 -2.52
N SER A 196 13.19 28.30 -1.75
CA SER A 196 14.03 27.13 -2.07
C SER A 196 13.96 26.05 -0.99
N ILE A 197 14.00 24.78 -1.42
CA ILE A 197 14.15 23.63 -0.54
C ILE A 197 15.48 22.95 -0.85
N THR A 198 16.29 22.71 0.17
CA THR A 198 17.59 22.04 0.06
C THR A 198 17.56 20.75 0.85
N SER A 199 17.80 19.62 0.19
CA SER A 199 17.95 18.33 0.86
C SER A 199 18.79 17.36 0.04
N SER A 200 19.82 16.78 0.65
CA SER A 200 20.61 15.72 0.02
C SER A 200 20.00 14.33 0.17
N SER A 201 19.02 14.16 1.06
CA SER A 201 18.45 12.85 1.44
C SER A 201 17.00 12.64 1.00
N LEU A 202 16.28 13.70 0.64
CA LEU A 202 14.86 13.62 0.29
C LEU A 202 14.64 12.70 -0.93
N GLN A 203 13.83 11.65 -0.75
CA GLN A 203 13.48 10.68 -1.78
C GLN A 203 12.01 10.80 -2.19
N ASN A 204 11.10 10.97 -1.23
CA ASN A 204 9.66 10.88 -1.47
C ASN A 204 8.92 12.08 -0.90
N ILE A 205 7.99 12.62 -1.69
CA ILE A 205 7.01 13.60 -1.23
C ILE A 205 5.63 12.97 -1.43
N GLN A 206 4.92 12.65 -0.36
CA GLN A 206 3.62 11.98 -0.48
C GLN A 206 2.56 12.92 -1.04
N THR A 207 2.47 14.15 -0.51
CA THR A 207 1.54 15.18 -1.02
C THR A 207 2.27 16.49 -1.28
N LEU A 208 2.13 17.02 -2.49
CA LEU A 208 2.65 18.31 -2.92
C LEU A 208 1.48 19.22 -3.33
N GLY A 209 1.25 20.25 -2.52
CA GLY A 209 0.26 21.29 -2.79
C GLY A 209 0.92 22.57 -3.30
N ILE A 210 0.35 23.14 -4.36
CA ILE A 210 0.81 24.41 -4.95
C ILE A 210 -0.31 25.42 -4.87
N ARG A 211 -0.02 26.62 -4.36
CA ARG A 211 -1.03 27.67 -4.18
C ARG A 211 -1.18 28.59 -5.39
N THR A 212 -0.10 28.87 -6.12
CA THR A 212 -0.08 29.84 -7.22
C THR A 212 0.35 29.19 -8.54
N LEU A 213 -0.24 29.64 -9.64
CA LEU A 213 0.00 29.10 -10.98
C LEU A 213 1.41 29.41 -11.52
N GLU A 214 2.07 30.44 -10.99
CA GLU A 214 3.42 30.89 -11.41
C GLU A 214 4.55 30.10 -10.74
N THR A 215 4.22 29.12 -9.90
CA THR A 215 5.22 28.37 -9.12
C THR A 215 6.04 27.42 -10.01
N ASP A 216 7.35 27.66 -10.10
CA ASP A 216 8.29 26.76 -10.76
C ASP A 216 8.80 25.67 -9.80
N ILE A 217 8.10 24.53 -9.81
CA ILE A 217 8.43 23.37 -8.96
C ILE A 217 9.86 22.87 -9.21
N CYS A 218 10.33 22.91 -10.47
CA CYS A 218 11.67 22.45 -10.84
C CYS A 218 12.75 23.27 -10.14
N ASN A 219 12.59 24.59 -10.13
CA ASN A 219 13.55 25.48 -9.48
C ASN A 219 13.52 25.31 -7.95
N ILE A 220 12.34 25.14 -7.35
CA ILE A 220 12.19 24.96 -5.89
C ILE A 220 12.86 23.67 -5.40
N LEU A 221 12.73 22.59 -6.18
CA LEU A 221 13.27 21.26 -5.85
C LEU A 221 14.62 20.96 -6.51
N LYS A 222 15.25 21.95 -7.16
CA LYS A 222 16.53 21.79 -7.87
C LYS A 222 17.66 21.27 -6.97
N LEU A 223 17.62 21.63 -5.68
CA LEU A 223 18.62 21.22 -4.68
C LEU A 223 18.23 19.92 -3.94
N CYS A 224 17.30 19.14 -4.51
CA CYS A 224 16.86 17.84 -4.01
C CYS A 224 17.13 16.73 -5.04
N PRO A 225 18.40 16.34 -5.26
CA PRO A 225 18.79 15.49 -6.39
C PRO A 225 18.33 14.02 -6.30
N ARG A 226 17.88 13.57 -5.12
CA ARG A 226 17.50 12.17 -4.86
C ARG A 226 15.99 11.92 -4.88
N ILE A 227 15.18 12.90 -5.26
CA ILE A 227 13.72 12.71 -5.34
C ILE A 227 13.42 11.64 -6.38
N LYS A 228 12.77 10.57 -5.94
CA LYS A 228 12.30 9.45 -6.76
C LYS A 228 10.82 9.56 -7.04
N SER A 229 10.01 9.97 -6.05
CA SER A 229 8.55 9.96 -6.19
C SER A 229 7.85 11.19 -5.60
N ILE A 230 6.78 11.60 -6.29
CA ILE A 230 5.78 12.55 -5.79
C ILE A 230 4.41 11.86 -5.86
N GLY A 231 3.86 11.50 -4.71
CA GLY A 231 2.69 10.61 -4.61
C GLY A 231 1.33 11.28 -4.84
N SER A 232 1.24 12.61 -4.75
CA SER A 232 0.00 13.35 -4.98
C SER A 232 0.34 14.79 -5.28
N LEU A 233 0.22 15.19 -6.54
CA LEU A 233 0.38 16.57 -6.99
C LEU A 233 -0.98 17.13 -7.38
N LYS A 234 -1.38 18.23 -6.71
CA LYS A 234 -2.58 18.98 -7.04
C LYS A 234 -2.21 20.34 -7.59
N PHE A 235 -2.73 20.66 -8.78
CA PHE A 235 -2.58 21.99 -9.36
C PHE A 235 -3.68 22.92 -8.85
N PRO A 236 -3.37 24.20 -8.58
CA PRO A 236 -4.39 25.17 -8.22
C PRO A 236 -5.36 25.38 -9.39
N VAL A 237 -6.65 25.44 -9.09
CA VAL A 237 -7.70 25.75 -10.07
C VAL A 237 -7.70 27.26 -10.29
N GLY A 238 -7.51 27.71 -11.52
CA GLY A 238 -7.55 29.14 -11.87
C GLY A 238 -7.90 29.38 -13.34
N ASP A 239 -8.38 30.59 -13.63
CA ASP A 239 -8.98 30.98 -14.91
C ASP A 239 -7.97 31.27 -16.05
N THR A 240 -6.68 31.03 -15.85
CA THR A 240 -5.67 31.43 -16.85
C THR A 240 -5.55 30.39 -17.96
N GLU A 241 -5.85 30.82 -19.19
CA GLU A 241 -5.92 29.96 -20.38
C GLU A 241 -4.56 29.45 -20.91
N HIS A 242 -3.41 29.81 -20.30
CA HIS A 242 -2.07 29.57 -20.88
C HIS A 242 -0.95 29.25 -19.87
N GLY A 243 -1.25 28.60 -18.74
CA GLY A 243 -0.21 28.16 -17.80
C GLY A 243 0.65 27.02 -18.39
N LYS A 244 1.94 26.96 -18.00
CA LYS A 244 2.80 25.78 -18.22
C LYS A 244 3.38 25.34 -16.87
N TYR A 245 3.15 24.08 -16.49
CA TYR A 245 3.78 23.47 -15.32
C TYR A 245 4.92 22.56 -15.77
N ILE A 246 6.15 22.85 -15.31
CA ILE A 246 7.31 21.99 -15.56
C ILE A 246 7.55 21.14 -14.32
N LEU A 247 7.48 19.83 -14.49
CA LEU A 247 7.65 18.87 -13.40
C LEU A 247 9.13 18.51 -13.19
N PRO A 248 9.56 18.35 -11.92
CA PRO A 248 10.93 18.00 -11.61
C PRO A 248 11.28 16.59 -12.09
N LYS A 249 12.58 16.28 -12.15
CA LYS A 249 13.05 14.93 -12.47
C LYS A 249 12.64 13.96 -11.35
N THR A 250 11.82 12.97 -11.70
CA THR A 250 11.39 11.88 -10.80
C THR A 250 11.23 10.57 -11.57
N GLU A 251 11.21 9.45 -10.85
CA GLU A 251 10.85 8.15 -11.42
C GLU A 251 9.33 8.05 -11.54
N LYS A 252 8.60 8.47 -10.50
CA LYS A 252 7.15 8.31 -10.38
C LYS A 252 6.46 9.62 -10.00
N ILE A 253 5.31 9.88 -10.61
CA ILE A 253 4.44 10.99 -10.19
C ILE A 253 2.97 10.60 -10.29
N SER A 254 2.17 11.09 -9.35
CA SER A 254 0.73 10.93 -9.37
C SER A 254 0.05 12.30 -9.42
N LEU A 255 -0.73 12.56 -10.46
CA LEU A 255 -1.55 13.76 -10.61
C LEU A 255 -2.94 13.47 -10.07
N THR A 256 -3.34 14.16 -9.00
CA THR A 256 -4.58 13.85 -8.29
C THR A 256 -5.60 14.98 -8.41
N ASP A 257 -6.89 14.60 -8.32
CA ASP A 257 -8.02 15.50 -8.52
C ASP A 257 -7.92 16.27 -9.84
N CYS A 258 -7.57 15.58 -10.93
CA CYS A 258 -7.50 16.19 -12.25
C CYS A 258 -8.92 16.59 -12.69
N TYR A 259 -9.29 17.86 -12.49
CA TYR A 259 -10.57 18.39 -12.95
C TYR A 259 -10.54 18.67 -14.46
N PRO A 260 -11.66 18.53 -15.18
CA PRO A 260 -11.78 18.96 -16.57
C PRO A 260 -11.46 20.46 -16.75
N GLN A 261 -11.47 21.27 -15.70
CA GLN A 261 -11.08 22.68 -15.75
C GLN A 261 -9.56 22.89 -15.92
N LEU A 262 -8.74 21.82 -15.76
CA LEU A 262 -7.31 21.83 -16.14
C LEU A 262 -7.09 21.82 -17.66
N GLN A 263 -8.16 21.79 -18.47
CA GLN A 263 -8.18 21.73 -19.94
C GLN A 263 -7.39 22.81 -20.71
N LYS A 264 -6.64 23.69 -20.02
CA LYS A 264 -5.91 24.81 -20.65
C LYS A 264 -4.47 24.97 -20.16
N VAL A 265 -3.94 24.03 -19.37
CA VAL A 265 -2.61 24.15 -18.78
C VAL A 265 -1.72 23.02 -19.24
N LEU A 266 -0.61 23.36 -19.91
CA LEU A 266 0.34 22.37 -20.40
C LEU A 266 1.19 21.83 -19.23
N VAL A 267 1.12 20.53 -18.99
CA VAL A 267 1.93 19.84 -17.97
C VAL A 267 3.12 19.16 -18.66
N ASP A 268 4.31 19.71 -18.47
CA ASP A 268 5.56 19.21 -19.01
C ASP A 268 6.24 18.28 -18.01
N GLY A 269 6.04 16.98 -18.23
CA GLY A 269 6.64 15.87 -17.50
C GLY A 269 7.81 15.22 -18.21
N ASN A 270 8.54 15.93 -19.09
CA ASN A 270 9.66 15.35 -19.85
C ASN A 270 10.73 14.67 -18.98
N LEU A 271 10.92 15.14 -17.74
CA LEU A 271 11.92 14.60 -16.82
C LEU A 271 11.41 13.41 -15.98
N VAL A 272 10.15 12.99 -16.14
CA VAL A 272 9.55 11.83 -15.46
C VAL A 272 9.78 10.56 -16.27
N GLN A 273 10.31 9.50 -15.66
CA GLN A 273 10.94 8.39 -16.42
C GLN A 273 10.24 7.03 -16.37
N ASP A 274 9.44 6.71 -15.35
CA ASP A 274 8.93 5.33 -15.17
C ASP A 274 7.41 5.28 -15.17
N LYS A 275 6.77 5.95 -14.19
CA LYS A 275 5.35 5.77 -13.90
C LYS A 275 4.61 7.10 -13.73
N LEU A 276 3.44 7.19 -14.37
CA LEU A 276 2.45 8.25 -14.18
C LEU A 276 1.15 7.64 -13.66
N ASP A 277 0.67 8.14 -12.52
CA ASP A 277 -0.68 7.87 -12.04
C ASP A 277 -1.57 9.07 -12.31
N LEU A 278 -2.74 8.84 -12.87
CA LEU A 278 -3.77 9.86 -13.05
C LEU A 278 -5.00 9.48 -12.22
N SER A 279 -5.35 10.32 -11.25
CA SER A 279 -6.58 10.14 -10.48
C SER A 279 -7.56 11.29 -10.69
N VAL A 280 -8.83 10.91 -10.82
CA VAL A 280 -9.94 11.84 -11.03
C VAL A 280 -10.68 12.07 -9.72
N GLY A 281 -11.24 13.26 -9.58
CA GLY A 281 -12.14 13.55 -8.45
C GLY A 281 -13.38 12.65 -8.48
N VAL A 282 -13.91 12.34 -7.29
CA VAL A 282 -14.99 11.34 -7.07
C VAL A 282 -16.27 11.62 -7.87
N SER A 283 -16.50 12.87 -8.29
CA SER A 283 -17.71 13.30 -9.00
C SER A 283 -17.58 13.32 -10.53
N ILE A 284 -16.42 13.00 -11.10
CA ILE A 284 -16.18 13.07 -12.55
C ILE A 284 -16.54 11.72 -13.18
N THR A 285 -17.42 11.74 -14.19
CA THR A 285 -17.89 10.54 -14.89
C THR A 285 -17.09 10.22 -16.15
N ASP A 286 -16.75 11.22 -16.96
CA ASP A 286 -16.02 11.03 -18.23
C ASP A 286 -14.84 12.02 -18.27
N PRO A 287 -13.69 11.65 -17.68
CA PRO A 287 -12.57 12.56 -17.57
C PRO A 287 -11.91 12.80 -18.93
N ILE A 288 -11.55 14.07 -19.17
CA ILE A 288 -10.75 14.49 -20.32
C ILE A 288 -9.42 14.98 -19.80
N PHE A 289 -8.35 14.26 -20.11
CA PHE A 289 -6.99 14.66 -19.85
C PHE A 289 -6.44 15.35 -21.09
N SER A 290 -6.02 16.62 -20.97
CA SER A 290 -5.42 17.34 -22.09
C SER A 290 -4.04 17.92 -21.76
N ASP A 291 -3.25 18.13 -22.81
CA ASP A 291 -1.98 18.86 -22.79
C ASP A 291 -0.95 18.28 -21.80
N LEU A 292 -0.93 16.94 -21.66
CA LEU A 292 0.02 16.20 -20.83
C LEU A 292 1.22 15.73 -21.67
N TYR A 293 2.41 16.25 -21.41
CA TYR A 293 3.64 15.89 -22.11
C TYR A 293 4.54 14.99 -21.26
N PHE A 294 4.44 13.67 -21.44
CA PHE A 294 5.21 12.66 -20.70
C PHE A 294 5.87 11.65 -21.65
N PRO A 295 6.80 12.07 -22.51
CA PRO A 295 7.37 11.20 -23.55
C PRO A 295 8.16 10.01 -22.99
N ASN A 296 8.63 10.07 -21.74
CA ASN A 296 9.57 9.12 -21.17
C ASN A 296 8.93 8.04 -20.26
N ILE A 297 7.65 8.16 -19.91
CA ILE A 297 6.99 7.18 -19.02
C ILE A 297 6.82 5.83 -19.72
N ARG A 298 6.87 4.76 -18.94
CA ARG A 298 6.66 3.37 -19.40
C ARG A 298 5.34 2.80 -18.94
N VAL A 299 4.85 3.27 -17.78
CA VAL A 299 3.62 2.82 -17.12
C VAL A 299 2.69 4.00 -16.92
N LEU A 300 1.45 3.87 -17.39
CA LEU A 300 0.35 4.77 -17.10
C LEU A 300 -0.71 4.00 -16.31
N GLN A 301 -1.11 4.54 -15.17
CA GLN A 301 -2.17 3.96 -14.36
C GLN A 301 -3.27 4.99 -14.09
N LEU A 302 -4.48 4.60 -14.45
CA LEU A 302 -5.68 5.37 -14.16
C LEU A 302 -6.25 4.94 -12.82
N HIS A 303 -6.74 5.90 -12.05
CA HIS A 303 -7.50 5.68 -10.83
C HIS A 303 -8.82 6.40 -10.98
N LEU A 304 -9.84 5.63 -11.35
CA LEU A 304 -11.15 6.16 -11.66
C LEU A 304 -12.05 6.10 -10.43
N GLY A 305 -13.08 6.96 -10.40
CA GLY A 305 -14.03 7.00 -9.30
C GLY A 305 -14.85 5.72 -9.19
N ASN A 306 -15.79 5.67 -8.25
CA ASN A 306 -16.63 4.49 -7.99
C ASN A 306 -17.71 4.24 -9.07
N PHE A 307 -17.52 4.73 -10.29
CA PHE A 307 -18.45 4.51 -11.38
C PHE A 307 -18.16 3.16 -12.05
N PRO A 308 -19.20 2.42 -12.46
CA PRO A 308 -19.03 1.08 -13.02
C PRO A 308 -18.25 1.09 -14.34
N TYR A 309 -18.39 2.13 -15.16
CA TYR A 309 -17.54 2.36 -16.32
C TYR A 309 -17.47 3.87 -16.61
N GLN A 310 -16.39 4.30 -17.27
CA GLN A 310 -16.14 5.69 -17.64
C GLN A 310 -15.47 5.78 -19.00
N THR A 311 -15.80 6.78 -19.82
CA THR A 311 -15.03 7.07 -21.02
C THR A 311 -13.96 8.09 -20.70
N VAL A 312 -12.70 7.74 -20.95
CA VAL A 312 -11.53 8.58 -20.64
C VAL A 312 -10.93 9.09 -21.95
N GLN A 313 -10.86 10.41 -22.13
CA GLN A 313 -10.28 11.00 -23.34
C GLN A 313 -8.87 11.54 -23.09
N PHE A 314 -7.98 11.37 -24.07
CA PHE A 314 -6.68 12.05 -24.11
C PHE A 314 -6.63 13.01 -25.29
N LYS A 315 -6.35 14.29 -25.02
CA LYS A 315 -6.25 15.34 -26.05
C LYS A 315 -4.89 16.03 -25.99
N ASN A 316 -4.18 16.12 -27.10
CA ASN A 316 -2.84 16.74 -27.15
C ASN A 316 -1.84 16.17 -26.14
N CYS A 317 -1.98 14.89 -25.78
CA CYS A 317 -1.05 14.23 -24.86
C CYS A 317 0.11 13.58 -25.64
N ASN A 318 1.27 13.40 -25.01
CA ASN A 318 2.39 12.66 -25.57
C ASN A 318 2.90 11.62 -24.58
N PHE A 319 2.78 10.34 -24.95
CA PHE A 319 3.18 9.17 -24.17
C PHE A 319 4.07 8.23 -25.00
N SER A 320 5.03 8.77 -25.76
CA SER A 320 5.78 8.04 -26.80
C SER A 320 6.50 6.74 -26.38
N LYS A 321 6.82 6.56 -25.10
CA LYS A 321 7.48 5.34 -24.57
C LYS A 321 6.56 4.46 -23.71
N LEU A 322 5.26 4.78 -23.68
CA LEU A 322 4.27 4.04 -22.90
C LEU A 322 4.13 2.63 -23.46
N THR A 323 4.34 1.63 -22.61
CA THR A 323 4.24 0.20 -22.95
C THR A 323 3.24 -0.56 -22.10
N SER A 324 2.91 -0.03 -20.92
CA SER A 324 1.97 -0.63 -19.96
C SER A 324 0.88 0.36 -19.58
N LEU A 325 -0.37 -0.02 -19.81
CA LEU A 325 -1.55 0.78 -19.46
C LEU A 325 -2.41 0.03 -18.45
N ASN A 326 -2.74 0.67 -17.32
CA ASN A 326 -3.80 0.23 -16.44
C ASN A 326 -4.99 1.20 -16.57
N CYS A 327 -6.08 0.72 -17.16
CA CYS A 327 -7.29 1.48 -17.42
C CYS A 327 -8.26 1.53 -16.24
N ASP A 328 -8.03 0.76 -15.18
CA ASP A 328 -8.98 0.58 -14.08
C ASP A 328 -10.38 0.22 -14.66
N THR A 329 -11.43 1.01 -14.39
CA THR A 329 -12.79 0.80 -14.93
C THR A 329 -13.06 1.51 -16.26
N GLY A 330 -12.04 2.14 -16.86
CA GLY A 330 -12.19 3.09 -17.96
C GLY A 330 -12.07 2.48 -19.36
N ILE A 331 -12.73 3.12 -20.32
CA ILE A 331 -12.56 2.92 -21.76
C ILE A 331 -11.82 4.14 -22.30
N VAL A 332 -10.63 3.93 -22.87
CA VAL A 332 -9.87 4.99 -23.53
C VAL A 332 -9.95 4.78 -25.04
N PRO A 333 -10.53 5.70 -25.84
CA PRO A 333 -10.55 5.56 -27.29
C PRO A 333 -9.17 5.22 -27.86
N TRP A 334 -9.11 4.20 -28.71
CA TRP A 334 -7.82 3.75 -29.25
C TRP A 334 -7.15 4.81 -30.10
N GLU A 335 -7.94 5.64 -30.79
CA GLU A 335 -7.48 6.78 -31.57
C GLU A 335 -6.74 7.80 -30.68
N ASP A 336 -7.25 8.07 -29.47
CA ASP A 336 -6.62 8.98 -28.52
C ASP A 336 -5.24 8.44 -28.11
N LEU A 337 -5.15 7.14 -27.79
CA LEU A 337 -3.88 6.49 -27.44
C LEU A 337 -2.89 6.50 -28.61
N LEU A 338 -3.35 6.20 -29.83
CA LEU A 338 -2.52 6.24 -31.04
C LEU A 338 -1.97 7.65 -31.29
N GLN A 339 -2.79 8.69 -31.09
CA GLN A 339 -2.37 10.08 -31.21
C GLN A 339 -1.31 10.48 -30.18
N THR A 340 -1.29 9.84 -29.01
CA THR A 340 -0.23 10.08 -28.01
C THR A 340 1.13 9.48 -28.37
N GLY A 341 1.19 8.64 -29.40
CA GLY A 341 2.40 7.91 -29.83
C GLY A 341 2.75 6.71 -28.95
N ALA A 342 1.83 6.24 -28.10
CA ALA A 342 2.03 5.07 -27.26
C ALA A 342 2.17 3.77 -28.08
N ASN A 343 2.87 2.77 -27.52
CA ASN A 343 2.94 1.42 -28.09
C ASN A 343 2.67 0.39 -26.99
N ILE A 344 1.39 0.10 -26.77
CA ILE A 344 0.94 -0.70 -25.62
C ILE A 344 1.19 -2.18 -25.88
N THR A 345 1.92 -2.81 -24.97
CA THR A 345 2.20 -4.27 -24.99
C THR A 345 1.62 -4.98 -23.77
N LYS A 346 1.31 -4.22 -22.71
CA LYS A 346 0.69 -4.72 -21.48
C LYS A 346 -0.55 -3.89 -21.14
N LEU A 347 -1.67 -4.56 -20.93
CA LEU A 347 -2.94 -3.94 -20.57
C LEU A 347 -3.47 -4.55 -19.27
N SER A 348 -3.89 -3.71 -18.33
CA SER A 348 -4.56 -4.11 -17.09
C SER A 348 -5.88 -3.35 -16.97
N MET A 349 -7.00 -4.02 -16.68
CA MET A 349 -8.30 -3.36 -16.55
C MET A 349 -9.27 -4.16 -15.67
N LYS A 350 -10.38 -3.53 -15.27
CA LYS A 350 -11.52 -4.15 -14.61
C LYS A 350 -12.73 -4.13 -15.55
N LEU A 351 -13.33 -5.29 -15.77
CA LEU A 351 -14.46 -5.46 -16.69
C LEU A 351 -15.82 -5.36 -15.97
N TYR A 352 -16.72 -4.55 -16.52
CA TYR A 352 -18.08 -4.28 -16.05
C TYR A 352 -19.12 -4.19 -17.18
N SER A 353 -18.72 -3.93 -18.43
CA SER A 353 -19.68 -3.71 -19.52
C SER A 353 -19.28 -4.41 -20.82
N THR A 354 -20.28 -4.63 -21.68
CA THR A 354 -20.09 -5.06 -23.08
C THR A 354 -19.22 -4.09 -23.87
N ASP A 355 -19.31 -2.80 -23.54
CA ASP A 355 -18.60 -1.75 -24.26
C ASP A 355 -17.09 -1.85 -24.05
N GLN A 356 -16.65 -2.33 -22.87
CA GLN A 356 -15.25 -2.62 -22.63
C GLN A 356 -14.76 -3.83 -23.43
N ILE A 357 -15.63 -4.82 -23.67
CA ILE A 357 -15.29 -6.00 -24.47
C ILE A 357 -15.22 -5.61 -25.95
N SER A 358 -16.19 -4.86 -26.47
CA SER A 358 -16.14 -4.35 -27.84
C SER A 358 -14.95 -3.40 -28.07
N TRP A 359 -14.59 -2.63 -27.05
CA TRP A 359 -13.36 -1.85 -27.01
C TRP A 359 -12.12 -2.75 -27.10
N LEU A 360 -11.99 -3.80 -26.28
CA LEU A 360 -10.86 -4.75 -26.38
C LEU A 360 -10.73 -5.36 -27.78
N ASN A 361 -11.85 -5.72 -28.42
CA ASN A 361 -11.84 -6.31 -29.76
C ASN A 361 -11.39 -5.36 -30.86
N SER A 362 -11.57 -4.06 -30.65
CA SER A 362 -11.13 -3.01 -31.57
C SER A 362 -9.69 -2.55 -31.30
N CYS A 363 -8.96 -3.26 -30.43
CA CYS A 363 -7.60 -2.88 -30.07
C CYS A 363 -6.65 -2.93 -31.28
N PRO A 364 -5.99 -1.82 -31.63
CA PRO A 364 -5.03 -1.79 -32.74
C PRO A 364 -3.62 -2.24 -32.33
N TYR A 365 -3.38 -2.56 -31.06
CA TYR A 365 -2.06 -2.91 -30.53
C TYR A 365 -1.85 -4.42 -30.46
N ASP A 366 -0.60 -4.83 -30.65
CA ASP A 366 -0.13 -6.19 -30.37
C ASP A 366 0.10 -6.37 -28.85
N ILE A 367 -1.00 -6.56 -28.12
CA ILE A 367 -0.98 -6.77 -26.67
C ILE A 367 -0.44 -8.17 -26.40
N LYS A 368 0.68 -8.25 -25.67
CA LYS A 368 1.27 -9.53 -25.26
C LYS A 368 0.76 -10.00 -23.91
N ASN A 369 0.50 -9.06 -23.00
CA ASN A 369 0.09 -9.34 -21.64
C ASN A 369 -1.22 -8.63 -21.32
N ILE A 370 -2.24 -9.40 -20.96
CA ILE A 370 -3.52 -8.87 -20.49
C ILE A 370 -3.78 -9.28 -19.05
N GLU A 371 -4.14 -8.32 -18.21
CA GLU A 371 -4.55 -8.53 -16.82
C GLU A 371 -5.98 -8.02 -16.63
N ILE A 372 -6.88 -8.91 -16.24
CA ILE A 372 -8.26 -8.55 -15.94
C ILE A 372 -8.50 -8.74 -14.44
N LEU A 373 -8.70 -7.61 -13.77
CA LEU A 373 -8.94 -7.52 -12.35
C LEU A 373 -10.45 -7.52 -12.07
N SER A 374 -10.84 -8.16 -10.99
CA SER A 374 -12.23 -8.20 -10.52
C SER A 374 -12.50 -7.15 -9.43
N THR A 375 -13.77 -6.78 -9.28
CA THR A 375 -14.27 -5.91 -8.21
C THR A 375 -15.59 -6.40 -7.63
N LYS A 376 -15.79 -6.12 -6.33
CA LYS A 376 -16.90 -6.61 -5.49
C LYS A 376 -18.31 -6.08 -5.81
N THR A 377 -18.54 -5.39 -6.92
CA THR A 377 -19.83 -4.71 -7.15
C THR A 377 -20.82 -5.58 -7.92
N ASN A 378 -21.84 -6.07 -7.21
CA ASN A 378 -22.89 -6.99 -7.68
C ASN A 378 -23.90 -6.42 -8.71
N ASN A 379 -23.61 -5.26 -9.32
CA ASN A 379 -24.55 -4.57 -10.20
C ASN A 379 -23.99 -4.49 -11.62
N ILE A 380 -24.04 -5.59 -12.36
CA ILE A 380 -23.76 -5.59 -13.80
C ILE A 380 -25.03 -6.05 -14.53
N PRO A 381 -25.56 -5.29 -15.49
CA PRO A 381 -26.72 -5.68 -16.28
C PRO A 381 -26.42 -6.89 -17.17
N ASN A 382 -27.44 -7.72 -17.41
CA ASN A 382 -27.40 -8.91 -18.28
C ASN A 382 -26.70 -8.62 -19.62
N ILE A 383 -25.56 -9.25 -19.84
CA ILE A 383 -24.85 -9.20 -21.11
C ILE A 383 -25.29 -10.41 -21.96
N SER A 384 -25.94 -10.14 -23.09
CA SER A 384 -26.19 -11.16 -24.12
C SER A 384 -24.95 -11.29 -25.00
N PHE A 385 -24.15 -12.33 -24.77
CA PHE A 385 -22.88 -12.57 -25.48
C PHE A 385 -23.03 -13.20 -26.88
N ASN A 386 -24.26 -13.46 -27.33
CA ASN A 386 -24.52 -14.19 -28.59
C ASN A 386 -24.10 -13.43 -29.87
N ASP A 387 -23.82 -12.13 -29.80
CA ASP A 387 -23.39 -11.32 -30.96
C ASP A 387 -21.87 -11.06 -30.98
N LEU A 388 -21.14 -11.53 -29.98
CA LEU A 388 -19.69 -11.33 -29.86
C LEU A 388 -18.95 -12.43 -30.64
N ASN A 389 -18.96 -12.31 -31.98
CA ASN A 389 -17.98 -13.01 -32.84
C ASN A 389 -16.59 -12.45 -32.52
N LEU A 390 -15.91 -13.03 -31.54
CA LEU A 390 -14.74 -12.46 -30.90
C LEU A 390 -13.43 -12.88 -31.55
N PHE A 391 -12.90 -12.00 -32.41
CA PHE A 391 -11.48 -11.93 -32.70
C PHE A 391 -10.81 -11.20 -31.53
N LEU A 392 -10.48 -11.92 -30.46
CA LEU A 392 -9.43 -11.40 -29.56
C LEU A 392 -8.08 -11.75 -30.20
N ASN A 393 -7.14 -10.81 -30.14
CA ASN A 393 -5.77 -11.05 -30.58
C ASN A 393 -5.17 -12.24 -29.81
N ASP A 394 -4.22 -12.95 -30.43
CA ASP A 394 -3.47 -14.04 -29.79
C ASP A 394 -2.60 -13.47 -28.65
N TYR A 395 -3.12 -13.53 -27.42
CA TYR A 395 -2.42 -13.06 -26.23
C TYR A 395 -1.47 -14.14 -25.72
N THR A 396 -0.18 -13.82 -25.62
CA THR A 396 0.80 -14.77 -25.08
C THR A 396 0.64 -15.02 -23.57
N ASN A 397 0.30 -13.98 -22.80
CA ASN A 397 0.21 -14.05 -21.34
C ASN A 397 -1.11 -13.46 -20.85
N ILE A 398 -1.91 -14.26 -20.16
CA ILE A 398 -3.24 -13.87 -19.66
C ILE A 398 -3.26 -14.02 -18.15
N SER A 399 -3.73 -13.00 -17.43
CA SER A 399 -3.90 -13.03 -15.96
C SER A 399 -5.30 -12.58 -15.59
N LEU A 400 -6.06 -13.42 -14.89
CA LEU A 400 -7.48 -13.19 -14.58
C LEU A 400 -7.76 -13.41 -13.09
N THR A 401 -8.66 -12.61 -12.53
CA THR A 401 -9.23 -12.84 -11.20
C THR A 401 -10.71 -13.17 -11.33
N LEU A 402 -11.11 -14.39 -10.97
CA LEU A 402 -12.47 -14.90 -11.02
C LEU A 402 -13.12 -14.77 -9.64
N GLN A 403 -13.98 -13.76 -9.45
CA GLN A 403 -14.70 -13.56 -8.18
C GLN A 403 -16.23 -13.56 -8.30
N THR A 404 -16.75 -13.56 -9.53
CA THR A 404 -18.20 -13.55 -9.77
C THR A 404 -18.52 -14.49 -10.93
N LEU A 405 -19.80 -14.87 -11.07
CA LEU A 405 -20.27 -15.70 -12.17
C LEU A 405 -20.08 -15.02 -13.54
N LEU A 406 -20.11 -13.68 -13.58
CA LEU A 406 -19.80 -12.95 -14.81
C LEU A 406 -18.33 -13.13 -15.22
N HIS A 407 -17.38 -13.03 -14.29
CA HIS A 407 -15.97 -13.26 -14.60
C HIS A 407 -15.75 -14.68 -15.13
N CYS A 408 -16.47 -15.65 -14.58
CA CYS A 408 -16.47 -17.03 -15.07
C CYS A 408 -17.00 -17.13 -16.51
N ASN A 409 -18.11 -16.45 -16.83
CA ASN A 409 -18.66 -16.39 -18.19
C ASN A 409 -17.68 -15.75 -19.16
N ILE A 410 -17.12 -14.58 -18.83
CA ILE A 410 -16.13 -13.90 -19.66
C ILE A 410 -14.92 -14.82 -19.91
N PHE A 411 -14.41 -15.47 -18.87
CA PHE A 411 -13.31 -16.41 -19.04
C PHE A 411 -13.65 -17.55 -20.01
N GLN A 412 -14.77 -18.25 -19.79
CA GLN A 412 -15.14 -19.44 -20.56
C GLN A 412 -15.60 -19.13 -21.99
N ASN A 413 -16.39 -18.09 -22.18
CA ASN A 413 -17.11 -17.85 -23.43
C ASN A 413 -16.49 -16.74 -24.27
N VAL A 414 -15.69 -15.85 -23.68
CA VAL A 414 -15.06 -14.73 -24.38
C VAL A 414 -13.57 -15.00 -24.57
N ILE A 415 -12.85 -15.28 -23.48
CA ILE A 415 -11.38 -15.36 -23.50
C ILE A 415 -10.92 -16.68 -24.10
N LEU A 416 -11.27 -17.82 -23.51
CA LEU A 416 -10.76 -19.13 -23.95
C LEU A 416 -11.02 -19.46 -25.42
N PRO A 417 -12.23 -19.25 -25.99
CA PRO A 417 -12.53 -19.66 -27.37
C PRO A 417 -11.80 -18.87 -28.44
N SER A 418 -11.25 -17.71 -28.07
CA SER A 418 -10.63 -16.76 -28.98
C SER A 418 -9.12 -16.95 -29.16
N GLN A 419 -8.49 -17.83 -28.37
CA GLN A 419 -7.04 -17.96 -28.30
C GLN A 419 -6.57 -19.20 -29.05
N SER A 420 -5.61 -19.03 -29.98
CA SER A 420 -5.00 -20.15 -30.69
C SER A 420 -3.82 -20.77 -29.94
N GLU A 421 -3.02 -19.96 -29.23
CA GLU A 421 -1.89 -20.41 -28.42
C GLU A 421 -1.71 -19.50 -27.18
N ILE A 422 -1.68 -20.09 -25.98
CA ILE A 422 -1.44 -19.37 -24.73
C ILE A 422 -0.11 -19.85 -24.12
N GLU A 423 0.88 -18.96 -24.01
CA GLU A 423 2.15 -19.30 -23.34
C GLU A 423 1.96 -19.41 -21.83
N LYS A 424 1.21 -18.48 -21.24
CA LYS A 424 0.97 -18.46 -19.79
C LYS A 424 -0.42 -17.98 -19.43
N LEU A 425 -1.14 -18.78 -18.65
CA LEU A 425 -2.42 -18.42 -18.04
C LEU A 425 -2.29 -18.39 -16.51
N ASN A 426 -2.59 -17.25 -15.90
CA ASN A 426 -2.67 -17.11 -14.44
C ASN A 426 -4.13 -16.87 -14.03
N LEU A 427 -4.68 -17.74 -13.19
CA LEU A 427 -6.04 -17.64 -12.65
C LEU A 427 -5.99 -17.42 -11.14
N LYS A 428 -6.70 -16.42 -10.64
CA LYS A 428 -6.95 -16.20 -9.22
C LYS A 428 -8.42 -16.44 -8.91
N LEU A 429 -8.73 -17.36 -8.00
CA LEU A 429 -10.08 -17.82 -7.70
C LEU A 429 -10.56 -17.28 -6.33
N ASP A 430 -11.80 -16.77 -6.29
CA ASP A 430 -12.52 -16.41 -5.06
C ASP A 430 -13.81 -17.23 -4.99
N ASP A 431 -13.69 -18.42 -4.39
CA ASP A 431 -14.72 -19.45 -4.30
C ASP A 431 -15.92 -19.02 -3.45
N ILE A 432 -15.69 -18.29 -2.36
CA ILE A 432 -16.73 -17.84 -1.43
C ILE A 432 -17.76 -16.96 -2.15
N ASN A 433 -17.30 -15.89 -2.82
CA ASN A 433 -18.20 -14.96 -3.50
C ASN A 433 -18.99 -15.66 -4.62
N ILE A 434 -18.32 -16.56 -5.35
CA ILE A 434 -18.96 -17.33 -6.43
C ILE A 434 -20.02 -18.29 -5.88
N VAL A 435 -19.76 -18.96 -4.75
CA VAL A 435 -20.75 -19.84 -4.08
C VAL A 435 -21.92 -19.03 -3.49
N GLU A 436 -21.66 -17.86 -2.93
CA GLU A 436 -22.70 -16.97 -2.43
C GLU A 436 -23.61 -16.47 -3.57
N GLU A 437 -23.03 -16.06 -4.70
CA GLU A 437 -23.79 -15.81 -5.91
C GLU A 437 -24.57 -17.07 -6.30
N MET A 438 -23.89 -18.20 -6.50
CA MET A 438 -24.40 -19.58 -6.49
C MET A 438 -25.79 -19.80 -5.90
N LYS A 439 -25.88 -19.48 -4.61
CA LYS A 439 -27.04 -19.71 -3.76
C LYS A 439 -28.15 -18.67 -3.95
N ASN A 440 -27.80 -17.44 -4.35
CA ASN A 440 -28.70 -16.29 -4.33
C ASN A 440 -29.55 -16.09 -5.61
N ASN A 441 -29.16 -16.55 -6.81
CA ASN A 441 -30.03 -16.43 -8.01
C ASN A 441 -30.41 -17.78 -8.65
N LEU A 442 -31.57 -18.33 -8.32
CA LEU A 442 -32.01 -19.68 -8.74
C LEU A 442 -32.15 -19.98 -10.25
N ASN A 443 -31.90 -19.02 -11.18
CA ASN A 443 -32.09 -19.17 -12.63
C ASN A 443 -30.81 -19.02 -13.49
N TYR A 444 -29.61 -19.25 -12.94
CA TYR A 444 -28.31 -18.93 -13.57
C TYR A 444 -27.99 -19.57 -14.92
N SER A 445 -28.37 -20.83 -15.17
CA SER A 445 -27.94 -21.59 -16.37
C SER A 445 -28.47 -20.99 -17.67
N GLN A 446 -29.59 -20.26 -17.62
CA GLN A 446 -30.13 -19.54 -18.77
C GLN A 446 -29.48 -18.15 -18.97
N TYR A 447 -28.92 -17.54 -17.91
CA TYR A 447 -28.41 -16.17 -17.96
C TYR A 447 -26.95 -16.06 -18.41
N TYR A 448 -26.09 -17.01 -18.04
CA TYR A 448 -24.64 -16.89 -18.26
C TYR A 448 -24.06 -17.92 -19.23
N HIS A 449 -24.87 -18.79 -19.85
CA HIS A 449 -24.39 -19.83 -20.80
C HIS A 449 -23.16 -20.61 -20.28
N LEU A 450 -23.07 -20.84 -18.97
CA LEU A 450 -21.99 -21.61 -18.35
C LEU A 450 -22.41 -23.08 -18.27
N ASN A 451 -21.49 -24.00 -18.60
CA ASN A 451 -21.69 -25.43 -18.43
C ASN A 451 -21.80 -25.75 -16.94
N TYR A 452 -23.02 -26.02 -16.49
CA TYR A 452 -23.34 -26.16 -15.08
C TYR A 452 -24.14 -27.44 -14.83
N SER A 453 -23.63 -28.25 -13.90
CA SER A 453 -24.31 -29.44 -13.39
C SER A 453 -24.79 -29.14 -11.98
N PHE A 454 -25.95 -28.48 -11.81
CA PHE A 454 -26.54 -28.27 -10.47
C PHE A 454 -26.71 -29.62 -9.77
N PRO A 455 -26.27 -29.79 -8.50
CA PRO A 455 -25.78 -28.77 -7.56
C PRO A 455 -24.25 -28.54 -7.48
N ASN A 456 -23.43 -29.15 -8.33
CA ASN A 456 -22.11 -29.58 -7.85
C ASN A 456 -20.89 -28.77 -8.32
N TYR A 457 -20.87 -28.07 -9.47
CA TYR A 457 -19.67 -27.31 -9.92
C TYR A 457 -19.91 -26.47 -11.18
N LEU A 458 -19.08 -25.43 -11.39
CA LEU A 458 -18.89 -24.75 -12.68
C LEU A 458 -17.84 -25.48 -13.52
N GLN A 459 -18.19 -25.88 -14.75
CA GLN A 459 -17.26 -26.54 -15.65
C GLN A 459 -16.62 -25.55 -16.62
N PHE A 460 -15.28 -25.55 -16.69
CA PHE A 460 -14.47 -24.77 -17.62
C PHE A 460 -13.73 -25.69 -18.56
N GLU A 461 -13.74 -25.37 -19.86
CA GLU A 461 -13.04 -26.13 -20.89
C GLU A 461 -11.76 -25.38 -21.28
N ILE A 462 -10.61 -25.86 -20.80
CA ILE A 462 -9.30 -25.23 -21.04
C ILE A 462 -8.64 -25.87 -22.28
N PRO A 463 -8.22 -25.09 -23.30
CA PRO A 463 -7.43 -25.58 -24.43
C PRO A 463 -5.97 -25.90 -24.02
N TYR A 464 -5.10 -26.27 -24.97
CA TYR A 464 -3.68 -26.42 -24.66
C TYR A 464 -3.05 -25.08 -24.25
N ILE A 465 -2.31 -25.08 -23.14
CA ILE A 465 -1.58 -23.92 -22.60
C ILE A 465 -0.19 -24.38 -22.20
N LYS A 466 0.86 -23.60 -22.47
CA LYS A 466 2.24 -24.00 -22.13
C LYS A 466 2.51 -23.95 -20.62
N GLU A 467 2.09 -22.89 -19.93
CA GLU A 467 2.15 -22.73 -18.48
C GLU A 467 0.80 -22.32 -17.89
N LEU A 468 0.28 -23.08 -16.91
CA LEU A 468 -0.95 -22.76 -16.19
C LEU A 468 -0.65 -22.54 -14.71
N LEU A 469 -1.05 -21.39 -14.16
CA LEU A 469 -0.96 -21.04 -12.75
C LEU A 469 -2.37 -20.80 -12.19
N ILE A 470 -2.74 -21.48 -11.11
CA ILE A 470 -4.02 -21.28 -10.42
C ILE A 470 -3.76 -20.98 -8.93
N CYS A 471 -4.34 -19.91 -8.42
CA CYS A 471 -4.24 -19.54 -7.00
C CYS A 471 -5.61 -19.18 -6.42
N ALA A 472 -5.84 -19.46 -5.14
CA ALA A 472 -6.99 -18.98 -4.41
C ALA A 472 -6.66 -17.63 -3.74
N THR A 473 -7.65 -16.74 -3.60
CA THR A 473 -7.46 -15.50 -2.85
C THR A 473 -7.43 -15.77 -1.34
N GLU A 474 -6.36 -15.34 -0.67
CA GLU A 474 -6.15 -15.56 0.76
C GLU A 474 -7.24 -14.92 1.64
N ASN A 475 -7.87 -15.74 2.48
CA ASN A 475 -8.74 -15.28 3.56
C ASN A 475 -7.91 -14.79 4.75
N GLN A 476 -7.91 -13.49 5.02
CA GLN A 476 -7.40 -12.92 6.28
C GLN A 476 -8.26 -13.30 7.52
N ASN A 477 -9.32 -14.09 7.37
CA ASN A 477 -10.32 -14.38 8.41
C ASN A 477 -10.39 -15.84 8.91
N LEU A 478 -9.46 -16.72 8.55
CA LEU A 478 -9.52 -18.16 8.90
C LEU A 478 -9.23 -18.52 10.37
N SER A 479 -9.12 -17.55 11.28
CA SER A 479 -8.94 -17.83 12.72
C SER A 479 -10.23 -18.22 13.46
N GLN A 480 -11.37 -18.46 12.79
CA GLN A 480 -12.66 -18.75 13.46
C GLN A 480 -13.47 -19.94 12.94
N LEU A 481 -12.92 -20.86 12.13
CA LEU A 481 -13.59 -22.13 11.81
C LEU A 481 -13.00 -23.30 12.62
N PRO A 482 -13.82 -24.08 13.36
CA PRO A 482 -13.32 -25.20 14.15
C PRO A 482 -12.87 -26.33 13.22
N ARG A 483 -11.58 -26.65 13.28
CA ARG A 483 -11.02 -27.91 12.78
C ARG A 483 -11.66 -29.08 13.53
N ILE A 484 -12.69 -29.70 12.96
CA ILE A 484 -13.15 -31.02 13.36
C ILE A 484 -12.47 -32.01 12.42
N LEU A 485 -11.35 -32.59 12.87
CA LEU A 485 -10.81 -33.85 12.37
C LEU A 485 -9.83 -34.36 13.44
N ASN A 486 -10.40 -35.02 14.45
CA ASN A 486 -9.68 -35.88 15.39
C ASN A 486 -10.62 -37.03 15.74
N ASP A 487 -10.91 -37.88 14.75
CA ASP A 487 -11.44 -39.22 14.99
C ASP A 487 -10.43 -40.20 14.39
N THR A 488 -9.49 -40.61 15.23
CA THR A 488 -8.63 -41.76 14.99
C THR A 488 -9.50 -43.00 14.88
N TYR A 489 -9.56 -43.59 13.69
CA TYR A 489 -9.98 -44.96 13.47
C TYR A 489 -9.06 -45.89 14.26
N THR A 490 -9.52 -46.39 15.41
CA THR A 490 -8.95 -47.57 16.05
C THR A 490 -9.57 -48.81 15.43
N LEU A 491 -8.77 -49.56 14.68
CA LEU A 491 -9.08 -50.94 14.26
C LEU A 491 -9.28 -51.82 15.51
N GLU A 492 -10.44 -52.46 15.59
CA GLU A 492 -10.71 -53.56 16.52
C GLU A 492 -10.10 -54.86 15.98
N GLU A 493 -9.24 -55.51 16.75
CA GLU A 493 -9.04 -56.96 16.72
C GLU A 493 -8.72 -57.50 18.14
N PRO A 494 -8.96 -58.80 18.43
CA PRO A 494 -9.66 -59.22 19.66
C PRO A 494 -8.81 -59.77 20.83
N THR A 495 -9.35 -59.50 22.03
CA THR A 495 -9.36 -60.18 23.36
C THR A 495 -8.21 -61.05 23.92
N TYR A 496 -7.97 -60.76 25.22
CA TYR A 496 -7.51 -61.57 26.39
C TYR A 496 -6.07 -61.33 26.91
N PRO A 497 -5.79 -61.53 28.22
CA PRO A 497 -6.24 -60.69 29.35
C PRO A 497 -5.09 -60.40 30.35
N GLU A 498 -5.44 -59.78 31.49
CA GLU A 498 -4.74 -59.91 32.79
C GLU A 498 -3.37 -59.22 32.96
N ASN A 499 -3.33 -58.08 33.66
CA ASN A 499 -3.18 -58.07 35.13
C ASN A 499 -2.73 -56.71 35.71
N PHE A 500 -3.47 -56.30 36.74
CA PHE A 500 -3.07 -55.62 37.98
C PHE A 500 -2.54 -54.16 37.96
N HIS A 501 -3.42 -53.31 38.51
CA HIS A 501 -3.22 -52.42 39.66
C HIS A 501 -1.91 -51.60 39.77
N TYR A 502 -2.05 -50.27 39.94
CA TYR A 502 -2.05 -49.65 41.28
C TYR A 502 -2.55 -48.18 41.28
N TYR A 503 -3.30 -47.89 42.34
CA TYR A 503 -3.78 -46.66 42.98
C TYR A 503 -3.38 -45.28 42.40
N ASN A 504 -4.29 -44.31 42.18
CA ASN A 504 -5.29 -43.66 43.03
C ASN A 504 -4.73 -42.73 44.13
N ASN A 505 -5.41 -41.58 44.28
CA ASN A 505 -5.45 -40.65 45.43
C ASN A 505 -4.32 -39.59 45.54
N MET A 506 -4.54 -38.33 45.96
CA MET A 506 -5.74 -37.60 46.38
C MET A 506 -5.35 -36.13 46.68
N LEU A 507 -6.38 -35.24 46.69
CA LEU A 507 -6.52 -34.00 47.50
C LEU A 507 -5.54 -32.85 47.17
N GLY A 508 -5.95 -31.61 46.87
CA GLY A 508 -7.03 -30.82 47.47
C GLY A 508 -6.41 -29.82 48.48
N ILE A 509 -6.66 -28.52 48.30
CA ILE A 509 -6.78 -27.42 49.32
C ILE A 509 -6.72 -26.05 48.60
N GLN A 510 -7.82 -25.30 48.66
CA GLN A 510 -7.92 -23.82 48.56
C GLN A 510 -7.69 -23.18 49.96
N PRO A 511 -7.70 -21.85 50.25
CA PRO A 511 -7.95 -20.63 49.42
C PRO A 511 -7.09 -19.36 49.78
N LEU A 512 -7.32 -18.25 49.02
CA LEU A 512 -7.31 -16.80 49.35
C LEU A 512 -6.15 -16.10 50.14
N LYS A 513 -5.59 -15.01 49.58
CA LYS A 513 -5.80 -13.58 50.00
C LYS A 513 -4.84 -12.54 49.35
N ASP A 514 -5.45 -11.46 48.84
CA ASP A 514 -5.13 -10.03 49.01
C ASP A 514 -3.83 -9.38 48.44
N ILE A 515 -3.96 -8.48 47.43
CA ILE A 515 -3.91 -6.98 47.60
C ILE A 515 -3.75 -6.18 46.27
N MET A 516 -4.79 -5.38 46.00
CA MET A 516 -4.91 -3.99 45.46
C MET A 516 -4.48 -3.55 44.04
N ASN A 517 -5.50 -3.44 43.17
CA ASN A 517 -6.10 -2.22 42.57
C ASN A 517 -5.36 -0.86 42.58
N PHE A 518 -5.34 -0.21 41.41
CA PHE A 518 -5.81 1.19 41.24
C PHE A 518 -6.43 1.39 39.84
N SER A 519 -7.75 1.56 39.81
CA SER A 519 -8.47 2.29 38.76
C SER A 519 -9.64 2.97 39.45
N ALA A 520 -9.56 4.29 39.59
CA ALA A 520 -10.59 5.11 40.19
C ALA A 520 -11.34 5.90 39.12
N ASP A 521 -12.60 6.08 39.47
CA ASP A 521 -13.76 6.32 38.62
C ASP A 521 -13.96 7.77 38.17
N GLN A 522 -14.94 7.88 37.28
CA GLN A 522 -15.57 9.08 36.75
C GLN A 522 -16.03 10.08 37.81
N SER A 523 -16.07 11.37 37.43
CA SER A 523 -17.19 12.22 37.87
C SER A 523 -17.56 13.27 36.81
N SER A 524 -18.85 13.54 36.79
CA SER A 524 -19.66 14.14 35.75
C SER A 524 -20.06 15.57 36.14
N ARG A 525 -20.24 16.47 35.16
CA ARG A 525 -21.17 17.62 35.29
C ARG A 525 -21.91 17.88 33.97
N ARG A 526 -23.23 17.99 34.15
CA ARG A 526 -24.32 18.25 33.19
C ARG A 526 -24.55 19.75 32.95
N TYR A 527 -25.43 20.02 31.97
CA TYR A 527 -26.16 21.24 31.57
C TYR A 527 -25.52 22.07 30.44
N SER A 528 -26.20 22.52 29.38
CA SER A 528 -27.42 22.12 28.65
C SER A 528 -27.61 23.13 27.51
N ASN A 529 -28.17 22.66 26.38
CA ASN A 529 -28.98 23.36 25.36
C ASN A 529 -28.38 23.60 23.96
N ASP A 530 -29.00 22.87 23.02
CA ASP A 530 -29.62 23.28 21.76
C ASP A 530 -28.77 23.79 20.59
N SER A 531 -28.62 22.95 19.56
CA SER A 531 -29.50 22.88 18.36
C SER A 531 -28.73 22.25 17.18
N MET A 532 -29.12 21.03 16.77
CA MET A 532 -29.82 20.68 15.50
C MET A 532 -28.93 20.78 14.24
N ASP A 533 -28.79 19.79 13.35
CA ASP A 533 -29.60 18.59 13.09
C ASP A 533 -28.80 17.52 12.33
N SER A 534 -28.93 16.25 12.73
CA SER A 534 -28.80 15.11 11.82
C SER A 534 -29.48 13.86 12.39
N ILE A 535 -30.37 13.27 11.57
CA ILE A 535 -30.72 11.83 11.45
C ILE A 535 -32.02 11.32 12.14
N THR A 536 -32.93 10.88 11.25
CA THR A 536 -33.93 9.78 11.30
C THR A 536 -35.26 9.90 12.07
N MET A 537 -36.35 9.66 11.32
CA MET A 537 -37.46 8.80 11.74
C MET A 537 -38.23 8.23 10.54
N TYR A 538 -38.48 6.91 10.56
CA TYR A 538 -39.78 6.21 10.50
C TYR A 538 -39.48 4.70 10.32
N ARG A 539 -39.42 3.87 11.37
CA ARG A 539 -40.50 3.13 12.09
C ARG A 539 -41.41 2.23 11.23
N SER A 540 -41.37 0.92 11.48
CA SER A 540 -42.44 0.11 12.13
C SER A 540 -42.01 -1.38 12.18
N VAL A 541 -41.77 -2.00 13.35
CA VAL A 541 -42.72 -2.62 14.31
C VAL A 541 -43.35 -3.92 13.80
N ASN A 542 -42.90 -5.07 14.34
CA ASN A 542 -43.79 -5.92 15.14
C ASN A 542 -43.05 -6.84 16.11
N ARG A 543 -43.55 -6.83 17.35
CA ARG A 543 -43.15 -7.64 18.51
C ARG A 543 -43.75 -9.05 18.41
N ARG A 544 -43.07 -10.06 18.98
CA ARG A 544 -43.57 -10.83 20.16
C ARG A 544 -42.59 -11.95 20.59
N ASN A 545 -42.04 -11.75 21.78
CA ASN A 545 -41.97 -12.63 22.96
C ASN A 545 -41.81 -14.16 22.83
N SER A 546 -40.82 -14.61 23.60
CA SER A 546 -40.87 -15.59 24.72
C SER A 546 -40.45 -17.06 24.49
N SER A 547 -39.42 -17.39 25.27
CA SER A 547 -39.24 -18.55 26.16
C SER A 547 -38.91 -19.93 25.60
N GLN A 548 -37.83 -20.43 26.21
CA GLN A 548 -37.26 -21.76 26.25
C GLN A 548 -38.23 -22.92 26.55
N ALA A 549 -37.88 -24.05 25.90
CA ALA A 549 -37.66 -25.39 26.45
C ALA A 549 -38.80 -26.41 26.60
N SER A 550 -38.47 -27.59 26.05
CA SER A 550 -38.74 -28.96 26.53
C SER A 550 -40.00 -29.69 26.05
N GLY A 551 -39.76 -30.74 25.26
CA GLY A 551 -40.54 -31.97 25.29
C GLY A 551 -40.84 -32.59 23.93
N SER A 552 -40.11 -33.64 23.53
CA SER A 552 -40.68 -35.00 23.41
C SER A 552 -39.69 -35.98 22.77
N LEU A 553 -39.64 -37.16 23.38
CA LEU A 553 -38.90 -38.37 23.04
C LEU A 553 -39.52 -39.14 21.86
N LEU A 554 -38.64 -39.77 21.08
CA LEU A 554 -38.76 -41.07 20.37
C LEU A 554 -39.85 -41.27 19.29
N ALA A 555 -39.42 -41.36 18.02
CA ALA A 555 -39.68 -42.52 17.14
C ALA A 555 -38.75 -42.49 15.90
N TYR A 556 -38.19 -43.66 15.60
CA TYR A 556 -37.23 -44.00 14.55
C TYR A 556 -37.73 -43.75 13.11
N SER A 557 -36.81 -43.33 12.22
CA SER A 557 -36.47 -44.13 11.05
C SER A 557 -35.01 -43.90 10.64
N LYS A 558 -34.23 -44.98 10.72
CA LYS A 558 -32.95 -45.11 10.04
C LYS A 558 -33.22 -45.13 8.53
N THR A 559 -32.80 -44.09 7.85
CA THR A 559 -32.24 -44.18 6.50
C THR A 559 -31.02 -43.30 6.50
N SER A 560 -29.84 -43.92 6.59
CA SER A 560 -28.64 -43.30 6.06
C SER A 560 -28.88 -42.96 4.59
N PRO A 561 -28.37 -41.81 4.14
CA PRO A 561 -27.30 -41.91 3.17
C PRO A 561 -26.02 -41.34 3.78
N THR A 562 -25.01 -42.19 3.77
CA THR A 562 -23.62 -41.81 3.52
C THR A 562 -23.51 -41.03 2.20
N VAL A 563 -22.40 -40.28 2.06
CA VAL A 563 -21.91 -39.53 0.88
C VAL A 563 -22.66 -38.19 0.69
N GLU A 564 -22.05 -37.01 0.56
CA GLU A 564 -20.88 -36.60 -0.23
C GLU A 564 -20.12 -35.41 0.38
N PHE A 565 -18.79 -35.56 0.48
CA PHE A 565 -17.85 -34.44 0.48
C PHE A 565 -17.78 -33.91 -0.96
N GLU A 566 -18.61 -32.96 -1.36
CA GLU A 566 -18.38 -32.20 -2.60
C GLU A 566 -18.90 -30.76 -2.43
N GLN A 567 -17.99 -29.82 -2.19
CA GLN A 567 -18.20 -28.41 -2.55
C GLN A 567 -17.04 -27.98 -3.46
N ASN A 568 -16.72 -28.79 -4.47
CA ASN A 568 -15.78 -28.38 -5.51
C ASN A 568 -16.48 -27.34 -6.38
N VAL A 569 -16.13 -26.06 -6.21
CA VAL A 569 -16.85 -24.96 -6.86
C VAL A 569 -16.52 -24.90 -8.36
N PHE A 570 -15.28 -25.26 -8.70
CA PHE A 570 -14.75 -25.22 -10.06
C PHE A 570 -14.37 -26.62 -10.53
N LYS A 571 -14.69 -26.96 -11.78
CA LYS A 571 -14.20 -28.15 -12.48
C LYS A 571 -13.51 -27.70 -13.77
N PHE A 572 -12.22 -27.96 -13.90
CA PHE A 572 -11.48 -27.70 -15.14
C PHE A 572 -11.36 -28.98 -15.97
N VAL A 573 -11.78 -28.91 -17.23
CA VAL A 573 -11.72 -29.99 -18.22
C VAL A 573 -10.75 -29.56 -19.31
N PHE A 574 -9.68 -30.31 -19.51
CA PHE A 574 -8.72 -30.02 -20.57
C PHE A 574 -9.20 -30.64 -21.88
N VAL A 575 -9.39 -29.81 -22.90
CA VAL A 575 -9.90 -30.23 -24.22
C VAL A 575 -8.79 -30.85 -25.07
N GLU A 576 -7.55 -30.40 -24.86
CA GLU A 576 -6.38 -30.79 -25.65
C GLU A 576 -5.25 -31.34 -24.74
N ASN A 577 -3.99 -31.28 -25.20
CA ASN A 577 -2.81 -31.76 -24.47
C ASN A 577 -2.65 -31.08 -23.09
N LEU A 578 -1.88 -31.72 -22.20
CA LEU A 578 -1.54 -31.17 -20.88
C LEU A 578 -0.52 -30.04 -20.97
N PRO A 579 -0.56 -29.05 -20.06
CA PRO A 579 0.45 -27.99 -20.01
C PRO A 579 1.84 -28.55 -19.69
N ASN A 580 2.90 -27.86 -20.12
CA ASN A 580 4.27 -28.24 -19.77
C ASN A 580 4.55 -28.01 -18.29
N VAL A 581 4.00 -26.91 -17.76
CA VAL A 581 4.09 -26.55 -16.34
C VAL A 581 2.70 -26.27 -15.83
N PHE A 582 2.27 -27.03 -14.83
CA PHE A 582 1.05 -26.77 -14.08
C PHE A 582 1.43 -26.33 -12.67
N SER A 583 1.03 -25.13 -12.26
CA SER A 583 1.33 -24.55 -10.96
C SER A 583 0.04 -24.26 -10.21
N MET A 584 -0.06 -24.67 -8.95
CA MET A 584 -1.24 -24.38 -8.13
C MET A 584 -0.87 -24.16 -6.66
N ASP A 585 -1.66 -23.39 -5.91
CA ASP A 585 -1.49 -23.30 -4.46
C ASP A 585 -2.27 -24.40 -3.70
N LEU A 586 -1.93 -24.58 -2.41
CA LEU A 586 -2.55 -25.60 -1.57
C LEU A 586 -4.05 -25.38 -1.33
N TYR A 587 -4.50 -24.13 -1.22
CA TYR A 587 -5.92 -23.80 -1.01
C TYR A 587 -6.78 -24.13 -2.24
N THR A 588 -6.22 -23.99 -3.44
CA THR A 588 -6.88 -24.38 -4.69
C THR A 588 -7.11 -25.90 -4.74
N LEU A 589 -6.24 -26.73 -4.14
CA LEU A 589 -6.41 -28.19 -4.10
C LEU A 589 -7.70 -28.62 -3.38
N GLU A 590 -8.19 -27.83 -2.42
CA GLU A 590 -9.40 -28.13 -1.65
C GLU A 590 -10.70 -27.76 -2.38
N SER A 591 -10.64 -26.83 -3.34
CA SER A 591 -11.83 -26.15 -3.89
C SER A 591 -12.10 -26.46 -5.36
N VAL A 592 -11.18 -27.15 -6.04
CA VAL A 592 -11.19 -27.35 -7.49
C VAL A 592 -11.06 -28.83 -7.87
N ASP A 593 -11.93 -29.28 -8.77
CA ASP A 593 -11.86 -30.58 -9.43
C ASP A 593 -11.21 -30.46 -10.82
N PHE A 594 -10.49 -31.49 -11.24
CA PHE A 594 -9.83 -31.55 -12.54
C PHE A 594 -10.22 -32.86 -13.25
N SER A 595 -10.70 -32.75 -14.49
CA SER A 595 -11.01 -33.91 -15.32
C SER A 595 -10.20 -33.90 -16.62
N PHE A 596 -9.70 -35.08 -16.99
CA PHE A 596 -8.78 -35.30 -18.11
C PHE A 596 -9.26 -36.43 -19.04
N GLU A 597 -10.58 -36.64 -19.12
CA GLU A 597 -11.24 -37.83 -19.69
C GLU A 597 -10.82 -38.20 -21.13
N ASN A 598 -10.17 -37.31 -21.89
CA ASN A 598 -9.85 -37.51 -23.31
C ASN A 598 -8.34 -37.52 -23.70
N ILE A 599 -7.41 -37.45 -22.74
CA ILE A 599 -5.98 -37.21 -23.08
C ILE A 599 -5.22 -38.52 -23.35
N LEU A 600 -4.88 -38.76 -24.63
CA LEU A 600 -4.21 -39.98 -25.13
C LEU A 600 -2.81 -40.26 -24.57
N HIS A 601 -2.09 -39.25 -24.09
CA HIS A 601 -0.69 -39.37 -23.67
C HIS A 601 -0.42 -39.10 -22.20
N GLY A 602 -1.38 -38.53 -21.46
CA GLY A 602 -1.39 -38.43 -19.99
C GLY A 602 -0.04 -38.17 -19.31
N ILE A 603 0.84 -37.33 -19.84
CA ILE A 603 2.14 -37.04 -19.21
C ILE A 603 2.20 -35.55 -18.92
N LEU A 604 2.36 -35.19 -17.64
CA LEU A 604 2.60 -33.83 -17.17
C LEU A 604 4.11 -33.66 -16.88
N PRO A 605 4.85 -32.85 -17.65
CA PRO A 605 6.30 -32.72 -17.45
C PRO A 605 6.66 -32.13 -16.08
N LEU A 606 5.85 -31.21 -15.56
CA LEU A 606 6.10 -30.57 -14.28
C LEU A 606 4.80 -30.14 -13.58
N LEU A 607 4.58 -30.68 -12.38
CA LEU A 607 3.58 -30.22 -11.41
C LEU A 607 4.27 -29.36 -10.34
N ARG A 608 3.86 -28.11 -10.18
CA ARG A 608 4.32 -27.18 -9.14
C ARG A 608 3.21 -26.95 -8.11
N ILE A 609 3.49 -27.21 -6.83
CA ILE A 609 2.60 -26.89 -5.71
C ILE A 609 3.19 -25.73 -4.91
N ILE A 610 2.47 -24.61 -4.83
CA ILE A 610 2.89 -23.39 -4.15
C ILE A 610 2.38 -23.42 -2.71
N ILE A 611 3.30 -23.27 -1.76
CA ILE A 611 3.04 -23.24 -0.32
C ILE A 611 3.30 -21.81 0.16
N PRO A 612 2.28 -20.97 0.30
CA PRO A 612 2.44 -19.65 0.89
C PRO A 612 2.67 -19.77 2.41
N VAL A 613 3.74 -19.16 2.93
CA VAL A 613 4.02 -19.07 4.37
C VAL A 613 3.83 -17.63 4.84
N ASN A 614 2.63 -17.34 5.34
CA ASN A 614 2.20 -15.99 5.71
C ASN A 614 2.37 -15.66 7.20
N SER A 615 2.76 -16.62 8.02
CA SER A 615 2.99 -16.39 9.44
C SER A 615 4.32 -15.70 9.67
N ALA A 616 4.31 -14.66 10.51
CA ALA A 616 5.53 -14.14 11.10
C ALA A 616 6.15 -15.24 11.98
N TYR A 617 7.27 -15.80 11.53
CA TYR A 617 8.07 -16.73 12.32
C TYR A 617 9.23 -15.97 12.96
N GLU A 618 9.51 -16.30 14.22
CA GLU A 618 10.60 -15.68 14.99
C GLU A 618 11.90 -16.49 14.89
N THR A 619 11.80 -17.80 14.59
CA THR A 619 12.95 -18.72 14.53
C THR A 619 12.95 -19.61 13.27
N GLN A 620 14.13 -20.08 12.87
CA GLN A 620 14.31 -21.03 11.75
C GLN A 620 13.59 -22.37 11.99
N GLU A 621 13.54 -22.82 13.25
CA GLU A 621 12.85 -24.06 13.65
C GLU A 621 11.33 -23.95 13.43
N GLN A 622 10.74 -22.78 13.72
CA GLN A 622 9.32 -22.51 13.44
C GLN A 622 9.03 -22.53 11.95
N LEU A 623 9.87 -21.90 11.11
CA LEU A 623 9.72 -21.95 9.66
C LEU A 623 9.85 -23.39 9.13
N THR A 624 10.87 -24.13 9.57
CA THR A 624 11.07 -25.54 9.19
C THR A 624 9.86 -26.38 9.56
N THR A 625 9.32 -26.19 10.77
CA THR A 625 8.12 -26.90 11.23
C THR A 625 6.91 -26.55 10.38
N LEU A 626 6.73 -25.28 10.01
CA LEU A 626 5.64 -24.82 9.13
C LEU A 626 5.76 -25.39 7.71
N ILE A 627 6.96 -25.40 7.14
CA ILE A 627 7.22 -25.98 5.83
C ILE A 627 7.01 -27.49 5.87
N MET A 628 7.58 -28.20 6.85
CA MET A 628 7.40 -29.64 7.01
C MET A 628 5.95 -30.02 7.25
N ARG A 629 5.20 -29.17 7.96
CA ARG A 629 3.77 -29.31 8.13
C ARG A 629 3.04 -29.14 6.80
N GLY A 630 3.29 -28.09 6.03
CA GLY A 630 2.68 -27.88 4.72
C GLY A 630 3.00 -29.02 3.73
N ILE A 631 4.25 -29.46 3.69
CA ILE A 631 4.68 -30.63 2.91
C ILE A 631 3.98 -31.89 3.39
N SER A 632 3.91 -32.12 4.70
CA SER A 632 3.21 -33.28 5.25
C SER A 632 1.70 -33.21 5.03
N GLU A 633 1.11 -32.02 5.04
CA GLU A 633 -0.29 -31.78 4.71
C GLU A 633 -0.55 -32.10 3.25
N ILE A 634 0.36 -31.79 2.32
CA ILE A 634 0.29 -32.18 0.90
C ILE A 634 0.39 -33.71 0.73
N PHE A 635 1.38 -34.36 1.36
CA PHE A 635 1.55 -35.81 1.23
C PHE A 635 0.45 -36.61 1.92
N ASN A 636 -0.10 -36.10 3.02
CA ASN A 636 -1.22 -36.71 3.73
C ASN A 636 -2.58 -36.17 3.25
N PHE A 637 -2.58 -35.32 2.22
CA PHE A 637 -3.78 -34.66 1.76
C PHE A 637 -4.74 -35.74 1.21
N PRO A 638 -5.96 -35.87 1.75
CA PRO A 638 -6.92 -36.80 1.23
C PRO A 638 -7.46 -36.25 -0.11
N LEU A 639 -6.80 -36.55 -1.23
CA LEU A 639 -7.18 -35.99 -2.52
C LEU A 639 -8.50 -36.58 -3.03
N ALA A 640 -9.46 -35.68 -3.26
CA ALA A 640 -10.44 -35.79 -4.34
C ALA A 640 -9.90 -35.23 -5.67
N VAL A 641 -8.67 -34.69 -5.72
CA VAL A 641 -8.01 -34.34 -6.99
C VAL A 641 -7.57 -35.61 -7.68
N LYS A 642 -8.35 -36.03 -8.65
CA LYS A 642 -8.03 -37.18 -9.47
C LYS A 642 -7.22 -36.65 -10.65
N PHE A 643 -5.96 -37.02 -10.74
CA PHE A 643 -5.22 -37.08 -12.01
C PHE A 643 -5.29 -38.52 -12.54
N PRO A 644 -6.48 -39.07 -12.85
CA PRO A 644 -6.58 -40.46 -13.23
C PRO A 644 -5.83 -40.64 -14.55
N ASN A 645 -4.90 -41.59 -14.58
CA ASN A 645 -4.14 -41.93 -15.78
C ASN A 645 -3.18 -40.85 -16.28
N ILE A 646 -2.70 -39.96 -15.39
CA ILE A 646 -1.61 -39.01 -15.70
C ILE A 646 -0.33 -39.39 -14.96
N ILE A 647 0.78 -39.47 -15.70
CA ILE A 647 2.14 -39.63 -15.20
C ILE A 647 2.74 -38.24 -15.02
N ILE A 648 3.02 -37.87 -13.78
CA ILE A 648 3.75 -36.64 -13.43
C ILE A 648 5.25 -36.96 -13.50
N GLN A 649 5.99 -36.35 -14.44
CA GLN A 649 7.43 -36.60 -14.58
C GLN A 649 8.25 -35.95 -13.46
N LYS A 650 7.83 -34.76 -13.03
CA LYS A 650 8.47 -33.99 -11.96
C LYS A 650 7.41 -33.33 -11.11
N LEU A 651 7.50 -33.51 -9.80
CA LEU A 651 6.73 -32.75 -8.83
C LEU A 651 7.66 -31.74 -8.15
N GLN A 652 7.21 -30.50 -7.99
CA GLN A 652 7.99 -29.42 -7.43
C GLN A 652 7.15 -28.67 -6.39
N LEU A 653 7.58 -28.65 -5.13
CA LEU A 653 6.94 -27.85 -4.08
C LEU A 653 7.69 -26.52 -3.97
N VAL A 654 6.99 -25.41 -4.13
CA VAL A 654 7.55 -24.05 -4.09
C VAL A 654 7.05 -23.36 -2.83
N VAL A 655 7.94 -23.14 -1.86
CA VAL A 655 7.62 -22.40 -0.64
C VAL A 655 7.88 -20.92 -0.88
N VAL A 656 6.85 -20.09 -0.69
CA VAL A 656 6.96 -18.62 -0.84
C VAL A 656 6.88 -18.00 0.55
N THR A 657 7.88 -17.19 0.92
CA THR A 657 7.92 -16.52 2.23
C THR A 657 8.09 -15.01 2.07
N ASN A 658 7.34 -14.22 2.85
CA ASN A 658 7.42 -12.75 2.82
C ASN A 658 8.30 -12.16 3.95
N SER A 659 9.08 -12.98 4.66
CA SER A 659 9.82 -12.53 5.84
C SER A 659 11.22 -12.00 5.48
N PRO A 660 11.54 -10.74 5.80
CA PRO A 660 12.85 -10.15 5.51
C PRO A 660 13.99 -10.65 6.41
N LYS A 661 13.72 -11.49 7.41
CA LYS A 661 14.70 -11.85 8.45
C LYS A 661 15.73 -12.92 8.03
N LEU A 662 15.51 -13.66 6.95
CA LEU A 662 16.42 -14.73 6.46
C LEU A 662 17.41 -14.27 5.37
N ILE A 663 17.41 -12.99 5.03
CA ILE A 663 18.04 -12.47 3.80
C ILE A 663 19.57 -12.36 3.89
N ASN A 664 20.16 -12.43 5.10
CA ASN A 664 21.53 -11.97 5.31
C ASN A 664 22.57 -13.02 5.74
N ASP A 665 22.22 -14.30 5.89
CA ASP A 665 23.16 -15.26 6.49
C ASP A 665 23.63 -16.35 5.51
N GLU A 666 24.92 -16.67 5.61
CA GLU A 666 25.55 -17.92 5.13
C GLU A 666 24.83 -19.19 5.65
N SER A 667 23.91 -19.05 6.62
CA SER A 667 23.03 -20.09 7.17
C SER A 667 21.97 -20.61 6.19
N LEU A 668 21.80 -20.01 5.01
CA LEU A 668 20.84 -20.50 4.01
C LEU A 668 21.22 -21.87 3.45
N HIS A 669 22.52 -22.17 3.32
CA HIS A 669 22.98 -23.50 2.91
C HIS A 669 22.80 -24.54 4.01
N ASP A 670 23.18 -24.23 5.25
CA ASP A 670 22.94 -25.11 6.40
C ASP A 670 21.43 -25.38 6.58
N TYR A 671 20.60 -24.36 6.35
CA TYR A 671 19.15 -24.48 6.38
C TYR A 671 18.61 -25.40 5.28
N LEU A 672 19.08 -25.24 4.04
CA LEU A 672 18.71 -26.11 2.92
C LEU A 672 19.13 -27.57 3.18
N ASP A 673 20.30 -27.78 3.78
CA ASP A 673 20.79 -29.11 4.16
C ASP A 673 19.95 -29.74 5.28
N ILE A 674 19.54 -28.96 6.29
CA ILE A 674 18.64 -29.41 7.36
C ILE A 674 17.25 -29.73 6.78
N LEU A 675 16.74 -28.89 5.89
CA LEU A 675 15.43 -29.10 5.26
C LEU A 675 15.47 -30.33 4.35
N GLN A 676 16.53 -30.46 3.54
CA GLN A 676 16.79 -31.63 2.71
C GLN A 676 16.90 -32.91 3.54
N HIS A 677 17.64 -32.88 4.65
CA HIS A 677 17.81 -34.03 5.54
C HIS A 677 16.47 -34.43 6.18
N ASN A 678 15.71 -33.47 6.71
CA ASN A 678 14.41 -33.75 7.34
C ASN A 678 13.36 -34.26 6.35
N ILE A 679 13.38 -33.78 5.12
CA ILE A 679 12.48 -34.25 4.06
C ILE A 679 12.92 -35.65 3.59
N ALA A 680 14.22 -35.86 3.32
CA ALA A 680 14.76 -37.15 2.90
C ALA A 680 14.56 -38.26 3.94
N LEU A 681 14.63 -37.93 5.24
CA LEU A 681 14.33 -38.87 6.33
C LEU A 681 12.88 -39.37 6.31
N LYS A 682 11.95 -38.52 5.85
CA LYS A 682 10.52 -38.78 5.90
C LYS A 682 9.96 -39.27 4.56
N TYR A 683 10.61 -38.90 3.46
CA TYR A 683 10.22 -39.20 2.09
C TYR A 683 11.49 -39.55 1.29
N ASN A 684 11.71 -40.85 1.07
CA ASN A 684 12.79 -41.32 0.20
C ASN A 684 12.56 -40.73 -1.21
N ASP A 685 13.59 -40.18 -1.85
CA ASP A 685 13.60 -39.62 -3.23
C ASP A 685 13.20 -38.15 -3.44
N VAL A 686 13.27 -37.33 -2.39
CA VAL A 686 13.02 -35.88 -2.47
C VAL A 686 14.31 -35.05 -2.45
N ILE A 687 14.44 -34.08 -3.37
CA ILE A 687 15.60 -33.19 -3.56
C ILE A 687 15.16 -31.73 -3.42
N VAL A 688 15.65 -31.02 -2.42
CA VAL A 688 15.46 -29.59 -2.16
C VAL A 688 16.54 -28.81 -2.90
N VAL A 689 16.12 -27.79 -3.65
CA VAL A 689 16.97 -26.92 -4.46
C VAL A 689 16.59 -25.46 -4.22
N ALA A 690 17.57 -24.56 -4.18
CA ALA A 690 17.30 -23.12 -4.22
C ALA A 690 17.01 -22.68 -5.67
N PRO A 691 16.00 -21.84 -5.94
CA PRO A 691 15.70 -21.40 -7.30
C PRO A 691 16.71 -20.39 -7.83
N ASP A 692 17.18 -20.59 -9.08
CA ASP A 692 18.10 -19.67 -9.77
C ASP A 692 17.39 -18.47 -10.45
N GLU A 693 16.06 -18.48 -10.63
CA GLU A 693 15.34 -17.51 -11.49
C GLU A 693 14.06 -16.87 -10.90
N VAL A 694 13.84 -16.88 -9.58
CA VAL A 694 12.68 -16.23 -8.93
C VAL A 694 13.17 -15.25 -7.85
N PRO A 695 12.55 -14.07 -7.63
CA PRO A 695 13.07 -13.06 -6.70
C PRO A 695 13.30 -13.63 -5.29
N ARG A 696 14.57 -13.81 -4.91
CA ARG A 696 15.23 -13.93 -3.59
C ARG A 696 14.53 -14.60 -2.37
N TYR A 697 13.32 -15.14 -2.46
CA TYR A 697 12.51 -15.55 -1.29
C TYR A 697 11.68 -16.82 -1.52
N CYS A 698 12.12 -17.69 -2.42
CA CYS A 698 11.43 -18.94 -2.74
C CYS A 698 12.35 -20.15 -2.51
N TYR A 699 11.81 -21.26 -2.00
CA TYR A 699 12.51 -22.54 -1.88
C TYR A 699 11.82 -23.57 -2.78
N THR A 700 12.59 -24.42 -3.45
CA THR A 700 12.06 -25.46 -4.34
C THR A 700 12.35 -26.85 -3.76
N VAL A 701 11.36 -27.73 -3.75
CA VAL A 701 11.53 -29.15 -3.39
C VAL A 701 11.09 -29.99 -4.59
N CYS A 702 12.05 -30.58 -5.31
CA CYS A 702 11.81 -31.47 -6.43
C CYS A 702 11.66 -32.92 -5.95
N ILE A 703 10.59 -33.58 -6.36
CA ILE A 703 10.34 -35.01 -6.11
C ILE A 703 10.32 -35.67 -7.49
N ASN A 704 11.24 -36.59 -7.72
CA ASN A 704 11.23 -37.42 -8.93
C ASN A 704 10.34 -38.63 -8.64
N TYR A 705 9.27 -38.80 -9.41
CA TYR A 705 8.37 -39.95 -9.32
C TYR A 705 8.78 -41.07 -10.27
#